data_AF-A0A2Z5BMK3-F1
#
_entry.id   AF-A0A2Z5BMK3-F1
#
_cell.length_a   1.000
_cell.length_b   1.000
_cell.length_c   1.000
_cell.angle_alpha   90.00
_cell.angle_beta   90.00
_cell.angle_gamma   90.00
#
_symmetry.space_group_name_H-M   'P 1'
#
loop_
_entity.id
_entity.type
_entity.pdbx_description
1 polymer ?
#
loop_
_entity_poly.entity_id
_entity_poly.type
_entity_poly.pdbx_seq_one_letter_code
_entity_poly.pdbx_strand_id
1 'polypeptide(L)'
;MLRRALVPRLVLKEDHPWFPTDEDETQPRRVSAAIEWATSDKILKKLWEQIAEEADESADRVLQIAEQALTDAYELLRAFDPERTFDPWSFRRSAIEPHEQDRFGDEESTVIDMLRDSAALTTSNSADLSARWLTSPHALFRRLGLHLAIESPHLSGDEKCVTVLGGLLYDPEAKHELFRLLQVVAPDLSPDSRQQLLAAVLAGPPRDDPVEGVESRFRRRAIFDRAEWLSRYATPWPELDAAISEIREEEPEMGIRPHPDLDHYMTSGTWGGKMPHTVDDFLARVCENGARFSVQSLLDLDYSERNFDEPTWDDTCKLILEAAAAQPAIGLELLPEVALGPVAQHHDLLGAILHGWSQSALLVERIDDLVGALGMLSARPELTRAVSEVLKSVSKPSEGAVDPPVLERLDTIASELWVKNAPGFDPGKWSDSLMRGLNAWPGIVAQYWLNRIASRWQAAPERWAGLDAAEATALKSMLYSPTPAQSAAASLLTGKLHFLFAAASVFTAAHVFPLFDPDPSEFAPDAWFSFLHEPRTPPDLLDAGFWQLLLRSADAGTSREGHMSNRYWRTMASVATFSAATSVDRPALIDLLAAPERAGQLTEFIRALSETVGELDDAGREALWSSWLKKAIETRQAAAPGVQPSTEKTAWGGPRPRTRNRRRTDAHGGVPRCHGRPHEIPSP
;
A
#
# COMPACT_ATOMS: atom_id res chain seq x y z
N MET A 1 40.56 -10.86 12.22
CA MET A 1 39.15 -11.27 12.44
C MET A 1 38.54 -11.90 11.20
N LEU A 2 38.82 -11.37 10.01
CA LEU A 2 38.38 -11.88 8.70
C LEU A 2 38.25 -13.42 8.56
N ARG A 3 39.29 -14.21 8.86
CA ARG A 3 39.25 -15.69 8.79
C ARG A 3 38.13 -16.35 9.64
N ARG A 4 37.59 -15.68 10.66
CA ARG A 4 36.42 -16.16 11.42
C ARG A 4 35.08 -15.72 10.84
N ALA A 5 35.06 -14.63 10.08
CA ALA A 5 33.88 -14.13 9.38
C ALA A 5 33.63 -14.95 8.11
N LEU A 6 34.69 -15.21 7.34
CA LEU A 6 34.69 -16.01 6.12
C LEU A 6 34.82 -17.52 6.39
N VAL A 7 34.07 -18.04 7.37
CA VAL A 7 33.88 -19.49 7.54
C VAL A 7 32.55 -19.85 6.87
N PRO A 8 32.55 -20.55 5.73
CA PRO A 8 31.31 -20.96 5.08
C PRO A 8 30.63 -22.08 5.89
N ARG A 9 29.30 -22.07 5.89
CA ARG A 9 28.47 -23.11 6.51
C ARG A 9 27.42 -23.56 5.52
N LEU A 10 27.31 -24.86 5.31
CA LEU A 10 26.23 -25.43 4.52
C LEU A 10 24.92 -25.39 5.31
N VAL A 11 23.90 -24.74 4.76
CA VAL A 11 22.54 -24.67 5.33
C VAL A 11 21.58 -25.36 4.38
N LEU A 12 20.84 -26.33 4.90
CA LEU A 12 19.83 -27.07 4.16
C LEU A 12 18.46 -26.40 4.34
N LYS A 13 17.69 -26.30 3.26
CA LYS A 13 16.33 -25.73 3.25
C LYS A 13 15.41 -26.67 2.48
N GLU A 14 14.15 -26.75 2.89
CA GLU A 14 13.11 -27.35 2.06
C GLU A 14 12.70 -26.35 0.98
N ASP A 15 12.70 -26.78 -0.28
CA ASP A 15 12.23 -25.95 -1.39
C ASP A 15 10.71 -25.83 -1.33
N HIS A 16 10.23 -24.61 -1.14
CA HIS A 16 8.83 -24.26 -1.28
C HIS A 16 8.62 -23.54 -2.61
N PRO A 17 7.91 -24.14 -3.59
CA PRO A 17 7.57 -23.44 -4.82
C PRO A 17 6.70 -22.21 -4.50
N TRP A 18 6.98 -21.09 -5.16
CA TRP A 18 6.21 -19.84 -5.00
C TRP A 18 4.73 -19.98 -5.41
N PHE A 19 4.43 -20.96 -6.25
CA PHE A 19 3.09 -21.37 -6.65
C PHE A 19 3.00 -22.89 -6.52
N PRO A 20 2.59 -23.45 -5.36
CA PRO A 20 2.41 -24.88 -5.23
C PRO A 20 1.22 -25.34 -6.08
N THR A 21 1.44 -26.42 -6.82
CA THR A 21 0.39 -27.15 -7.54
C THR A 21 -0.09 -28.35 -6.71
N ASP A 22 -1.27 -28.89 -7.03
CA ASP A 22 -1.79 -30.10 -6.36
C ASP A 22 -0.87 -31.32 -6.54
N GLU A 23 0.01 -31.33 -7.55
CA GLU A 23 1.02 -32.38 -7.75
C GLU A 23 2.21 -32.23 -6.77
N ASP A 24 2.60 -31.00 -6.41
CA ASP A 24 3.72 -30.69 -5.51
C ASP A 24 3.47 -31.15 -4.06
N GLU A 25 2.21 -31.25 -3.63
CA GLU A 25 1.86 -31.80 -2.31
C GLU A 25 2.10 -33.32 -2.19
N THR A 26 2.20 -34.02 -3.32
CA THR A 26 2.31 -35.49 -3.35
C THR A 26 3.75 -36.02 -3.48
N GLN A 27 4.70 -35.15 -3.83
CA GLN A 27 6.11 -35.51 -3.99
C GLN A 27 6.92 -35.24 -2.71
N PRO A 28 7.98 -36.02 -2.44
CA PRO A 28 8.89 -35.70 -1.35
C PRO A 28 9.58 -34.35 -1.63
N ARG A 29 9.45 -33.41 -0.70
CA ARG A 29 10.01 -32.05 -0.83
C ARG A 29 11.51 -32.11 -1.16
N ARG A 30 11.90 -31.37 -2.19
CA ARG A 30 13.31 -31.22 -2.56
C ARG A 30 14.02 -30.44 -1.45
N VAL A 31 15.20 -30.93 -1.06
CA VAL A 31 16.08 -30.20 -0.14
C VAL A 31 17.12 -29.48 -0.99
N SER A 32 17.19 -28.17 -0.86
CA SER A 32 18.27 -27.36 -1.42
C SER A 32 19.32 -27.06 -0.35
N ALA A 33 20.53 -26.73 -0.82
CA ALA A 33 21.61 -26.26 0.03
C ALA A 33 22.12 -24.90 -0.44
N ALA A 34 22.38 -24.03 0.54
CA ALA A 34 23.00 -22.73 0.37
C ALA A 34 24.18 -22.60 1.34
N ILE A 35 25.07 -21.64 1.08
CA ILE A 35 26.11 -21.25 2.03
C ILE A 35 25.61 -20.06 2.85
N GLU A 36 25.85 -20.13 4.16
CA GLU A 36 25.75 -19.00 5.07
C GLU A 36 27.16 -18.70 5.60
N TRP A 37 27.60 -17.45 5.50
CA TRP A 37 28.86 -17.01 6.07
C TRP A 37 28.72 -16.81 7.59
N ALA A 38 29.82 -16.91 8.34
CA ALA A 38 29.79 -16.75 9.80
C ALA A 38 29.61 -15.28 10.28
N THR A 39 29.15 -14.39 9.40
CA THR A 39 28.84 -12.98 9.64
C THR A 39 27.78 -12.49 8.65
N SER A 40 27.12 -11.37 8.96
CA SER A 40 26.21 -10.68 8.03
C SER A 40 26.96 -9.71 7.11
N ASP A 41 26.44 -9.47 5.91
CA ASP A 41 26.91 -8.53 4.87
C ASP A 41 27.42 -7.21 5.48
N LYS A 42 26.54 -6.49 6.19
CA LYS A 42 26.86 -5.17 6.81
C LYS A 42 28.10 -5.18 7.71
N ILE A 43 28.43 -6.32 8.32
CA ILE A 43 29.63 -6.49 9.14
C ILE A 43 30.81 -6.88 8.26
N LEU A 44 30.63 -7.76 7.27
CA LEU A 44 31.68 -8.15 6.34
C LEU A 44 32.17 -6.96 5.50
N LYS A 45 31.24 -6.18 4.94
CA LYS A 45 31.52 -4.95 4.18
C LYS A 45 32.28 -3.92 5.02
N LYS A 46 31.85 -3.68 6.25
CA LYS A 46 32.57 -2.79 7.17
C LYS A 46 33.96 -3.31 7.56
N LEU A 47 34.12 -4.64 7.70
CA LEU A 47 35.44 -5.25 7.90
C LEU A 47 36.32 -5.12 6.66
N TRP A 48 35.74 -5.18 5.45
CA TRP A 48 36.45 -4.97 4.21
C TRP A 48 36.94 -3.52 4.08
N GLU A 49 36.04 -2.55 4.24
CA GLU A 49 36.34 -1.11 4.23
C GLU A 49 37.54 -0.78 5.14
N GLN A 50 37.57 -1.34 6.36
CA GLN A 50 38.67 -1.14 7.32
C GLN A 50 39.99 -1.82 6.95
N ILE A 51 39.96 -2.93 6.21
CA ILE A 51 41.16 -3.64 5.76
C ILE A 51 41.72 -3.00 4.48
N ALA A 52 40.83 -2.50 3.61
CA ALA A 52 41.19 -1.81 2.38
C ALA A 52 41.93 -0.47 2.62
N GLU A 53 41.79 0.15 3.79
CA GLU A 53 42.61 1.31 4.21
C GLU A 53 44.12 0.97 4.28
N GLU A 54 44.48 -0.29 4.54
CA GLU A 54 45.85 -0.81 4.61
C GLU A 54 46.04 -1.98 3.61
N ALA A 55 45.49 -1.83 2.40
CA ALA A 55 45.42 -2.91 1.41
C ALA A 55 46.80 -3.48 1.02
N ASP A 56 47.80 -2.64 0.73
CA ASP A 56 49.13 -3.07 0.27
C ASP A 56 49.84 -4.01 1.27
N GLU A 57 49.71 -3.77 2.58
CA GLU A 57 50.34 -4.61 3.61
C GLU A 57 49.55 -5.89 3.92
N SER A 58 48.29 -5.96 3.49
CA SER A 58 47.35 -7.02 3.83
C SER A 58 46.91 -7.89 2.66
N ALA A 59 47.10 -7.45 1.41
CA ALA A 59 46.63 -8.06 0.17
C ALA A 59 46.87 -9.58 0.12
N ASP A 60 48.13 -10.04 0.22
CA ASP A 60 48.46 -11.47 0.15
C ASP A 60 47.74 -12.32 1.21
N ARG A 61 47.50 -11.75 2.40
CA ARG A 61 46.79 -12.43 3.50
C ARG A 61 45.28 -12.42 3.28
N VAL A 62 44.72 -11.34 2.77
CA VAL A 62 43.28 -11.23 2.45
C VAL A 62 42.96 -12.17 1.30
N LEU A 63 43.74 -12.12 0.21
CA LEU A 63 43.66 -13.01 -0.94
C LEU A 63 43.66 -14.48 -0.50
N GLN A 64 44.66 -14.90 0.28
CA GLN A 64 44.74 -16.28 0.79
C GLN A 64 43.51 -16.67 1.63
N ILE A 65 42.98 -15.76 2.46
CA ILE A 65 41.81 -16.06 3.31
C ILE A 65 40.52 -16.13 2.48
N ALA A 66 40.30 -15.20 1.57
CA ALA A 66 39.10 -15.14 0.75
C ALA A 66 39.08 -16.27 -0.29
N GLU A 67 40.23 -16.60 -0.89
CA GLU A 67 40.34 -17.70 -1.85
C GLU A 67 40.07 -19.05 -1.19
N GLN A 68 40.68 -19.31 -0.01
CA GLN A 68 40.40 -20.52 0.75
C GLN A 68 38.92 -20.59 1.15
N ALA A 69 38.34 -19.49 1.64
CA ALA A 69 36.94 -19.44 2.06
C ALA A 69 35.96 -19.71 0.91
N LEU A 70 36.21 -19.16 -0.27
CA LEU A 70 35.39 -19.42 -1.47
C LEU A 70 35.57 -20.87 -1.96
N THR A 71 36.79 -21.39 -1.94
CA THR A 71 37.07 -22.81 -2.27
C THR A 71 36.36 -23.75 -1.31
N ASP A 72 36.49 -23.56 0.00
CA ASP A 72 35.79 -24.34 1.04
C ASP A 72 34.26 -24.30 0.82
N ALA A 73 33.72 -23.15 0.41
CA ALA A 73 32.30 -22.97 0.14
C ALA A 73 31.83 -23.77 -1.09
N TYR A 74 32.59 -23.77 -2.19
CA TYR A 74 32.34 -24.64 -3.35
C TYR A 74 32.47 -26.12 -2.99
N GLU A 75 33.46 -26.51 -2.17
CA GLU A 75 33.62 -27.91 -1.74
C GLU A 75 32.44 -28.39 -0.89
N LEU A 76 31.90 -27.55 0.00
CA LEU A 76 30.69 -27.84 0.77
C LEU A 76 29.46 -28.01 -0.13
N LEU A 77 29.26 -27.15 -1.14
CA LEU A 77 28.15 -27.29 -2.09
C LEU A 77 28.29 -28.57 -2.93
N ARG A 78 29.49 -28.87 -3.44
CA ARG A 78 29.77 -30.08 -4.23
C ARG A 78 29.66 -31.37 -3.40
N ALA A 79 29.94 -31.31 -2.09
CA ALA A 79 29.75 -32.44 -1.18
C ALA A 79 28.27 -32.77 -0.94
N PHE A 80 27.37 -31.78 -1.10
CA PHE A 80 25.92 -31.98 -1.06
C PHE A 80 25.35 -32.42 -2.41
N ASP A 81 25.76 -31.75 -3.50
CA ASP A 81 25.32 -32.03 -4.86
C ASP A 81 26.54 -32.18 -5.80
N PRO A 82 27.05 -33.41 -6.00
CA PRO A 82 28.20 -33.67 -6.86
C PRO A 82 27.95 -33.45 -8.36
N GLU A 83 26.69 -33.40 -8.78
CA GLU A 83 26.29 -33.21 -10.19
C GLU A 83 26.00 -31.73 -10.50
N ARG A 84 26.13 -30.84 -9.51
CA ARG A 84 25.91 -29.41 -9.65
C ARG A 84 26.86 -28.77 -10.68
N THR A 85 26.30 -28.32 -11.79
CA THR A 85 27.00 -27.54 -12.82
C THR A 85 26.84 -26.03 -12.65
N PHE A 86 25.73 -25.55 -12.09
CA PHE A 86 25.40 -24.12 -12.03
C PHE A 86 26.04 -23.39 -10.83
N ASP A 87 26.82 -22.34 -11.13
CA ASP A 87 27.42 -21.40 -10.17
C ASP A 87 26.50 -20.17 -9.92
N PRO A 88 25.78 -20.11 -8.79
CA PRO A 88 24.87 -19.02 -8.49
C PRO A 88 25.57 -17.73 -8.01
N TRP A 89 26.87 -17.78 -7.69
CA TRP A 89 27.65 -16.61 -7.27
C TRP A 89 28.23 -15.91 -8.50
N SER A 90 28.74 -16.68 -9.46
CA SER A 90 29.06 -16.13 -10.77
C SER A 90 27.80 -15.56 -11.42
N PHE A 91 26.70 -16.33 -11.52
CA PHE A 91 25.50 -15.87 -12.21
C PHE A 91 24.88 -14.59 -11.62
N ARG A 92 24.88 -14.42 -10.29
CA ARG A 92 24.32 -13.22 -9.64
C ARG A 92 25.21 -11.99 -9.73
N ARG A 93 26.53 -12.16 -9.95
CA ARG A 93 27.46 -11.04 -10.11
C ARG A 93 27.48 -10.62 -11.58
N SER A 94 27.00 -9.43 -11.89
CA SER A 94 26.96 -8.93 -13.27
C SER A 94 28.37 -8.73 -13.82
N ALA A 95 29.24 -8.02 -13.08
CA ALA A 95 30.63 -7.77 -13.47
C ALA A 95 31.62 -7.98 -12.32
N ILE A 96 32.87 -8.37 -12.60
CA ILE A 96 33.93 -8.38 -11.59
C ILE A 96 34.31 -6.94 -11.18
N GLU A 97 34.57 -6.03 -12.12
CA GLU A 97 34.76 -4.61 -11.82
C GLU A 97 33.49 -3.94 -11.24
N PRO A 98 33.60 -2.76 -10.60
CA PRO A 98 32.43 -2.04 -10.10
C PRO A 98 31.42 -1.70 -11.20
N HIS A 99 30.19 -2.21 -11.06
CA HIS A 99 29.11 -2.06 -12.04
C HIS A 99 27.77 -1.74 -11.36
N GLU A 100 26.88 -1.05 -12.06
CA GLU A 100 25.65 -0.50 -11.44
C GLU A 100 24.62 -1.55 -11.04
N GLN A 101 24.58 -2.69 -11.76
CA GLN A 101 23.69 -3.81 -11.42
C GLN A 101 24.12 -4.49 -10.11
N ASP A 102 25.41 -4.43 -9.75
CA ASP A 102 25.98 -5.05 -8.55
C ASP A 102 25.91 -4.14 -7.29
N ARG A 103 25.29 -2.95 -7.39
CA ARG A 103 25.23 -1.94 -6.30
C ARG A 103 24.53 -2.41 -5.02
N PHE A 104 23.73 -3.48 -5.09
CA PHE A 104 23.00 -4.09 -3.98
C PHE A 104 23.57 -5.45 -3.57
N GLY A 105 24.87 -5.66 -3.79
CA GLY A 105 25.58 -6.87 -3.40
C GLY A 105 25.46 -7.25 -1.92
N ASP A 106 25.57 -8.56 -1.69
CA ASP A 106 25.47 -9.28 -0.43
C ASP A 106 26.87 -9.69 0.12
N GLU A 107 26.91 -10.61 1.10
CA GLU A 107 28.15 -11.16 1.64
C GLU A 107 29.08 -11.71 0.53
N GLU A 108 28.49 -12.37 -0.47
CA GLU A 108 29.19 -13.08 -1.54
C GLU A 108 29.81 -12.07 -2.50
N SER A 109 29.07 -11.01 -2.83
CA SER A 109 29.57 -9.84 -3.56
C SER A 109 30.77 -9.20 -2.87
N THR A 110 30.73 -9.09 -1.53
CA THR A 110 31.87 -8.56 -0.75
C THR A 110 33.08 -9.50 -0.79
N VAL A 111 32.90 -10.82 -0.81
CA VAL A 111 34.01 -11.79 -1.01
C VAL A 111 34.63 -11.66 -2.40
N ILE A 112 33.83 -11.41 -3.42
CA ILE A 112 34.31 -11.16 -4.79
C ILE A 112 35.15 -9.88 -4.85
N ASP A 113 34.68 -8.79 -4.22
CA ASP A 113 35.43 -7.54 -4.13
C ASP A 113 36.77 -7.74 -3.39
N MET A 114 36.77 -8.45 -2.25
CA MET A 114 38.02 -8.81 -1.53
C MET A 114 39.01 -9.57 -2.41
N LEU A 115 38.53 -10.53 -3.21
CA LEU A 115 39.37 -11.33 -4.13
C LEU A 115 39.95 -10.46 -5.24
N ARG A 116 39.11 -9.67 -5.92
CA ARG A 116 39.51 -8.76 -7.00
C ARG A 116 40.60 -7.79 -6.52
N ASP A 117 40.29 -7.03 -5.48
CA ASP A 117 41.12 -5.91 -5.03
C ASP A 117 42.44 -6.41 -4.42
N SER A 118 42.40 -7.50 -3.65
CA SER A 118 43.63 -8.09 -3.07
C SER A 118 44.50 -8.77 -4.12
N ALA A 119 43.92 -9.30 -5.19
CA ALA A 119 44.67 -9.90 -6.29
C ALA A 119 45.32 -8.86 -7.20
N ALA A 120 44.73 -7.66 -7.34
CA ALA A 120 45.36 -6.54 -8.04
C ALA A 120 46.59 -5.97 -7.29
N LEU A 121 46.68 -6.20 -5.97
CA LEU A 121 47.73 -5.66 -5.08
C LEU A 121 48.69 -6.74 -4.53
N THR A 122 48.57 -8.00 -4.96
CA THR A 122 49.42 -9.10 -4.45
C THR A 122 50.90 -8.89 -4.78
N THR A 123 51.78 -9.27 -3.84
CA THR A 123 53.24 -9.29 -4.11
C THR A 123 53.66 -10.53 -4.90
N SER A 124 52.75 -11.50 -5.07
CA SER A 124 52.94 -12.68 -5.92
C SER A 124 52.87 -12.31 -7.40
N ASN A 125 53.35 -13.20 -8.28
CA ASN A 125 53.25 -12.95 -9.72
C ASN A 125 51.78 -12.98 -10.19
N SER A 126 51.19 -11.81 -10.43
CA SER A 126 49.80 -11.68 -10.89
C SER A 126 49.51 -12.41 -12.21
N ALA A 127 50.53 -12.63 -13.06
CA ALA A 127 50.36 -13.41 -14.29
C ALA A 127 50.16 -14.91 -13.99
N ASP A 128 50.92 -15.48 -13.04
CA ASP A 128 50.75 -16.86 -12.59
C ASP A 128 49.41 -17.03 -11.86
N LEU A 129 48.95 -16.02 -11.12
CA LEU A 129 47.66 -16.01 -10.46
C LEU A 129 46.50 -16.01 -11.47
N SER A 130 46.54 -15.11 -12.45
CA SER A 130 45.56 -15.05 -13.55
C SER A 130 45.53 -16.37 -14.31
N ALA A 131 46.68 -16.91 -14.75
CA ALA A 131 46.76 -18.18 -15.45
C ALA A 131 46.16 -19.36 -14.63
N ARG A 132 46.46 -19.42 -13.32
CA ARG A 132 45.90 -20.43 -12.41
C ARG A 132 44.37 -20.31 -12.32
N TRP A 133 43.86 -19.10 -12.15
CA TRP A 133 42.42 -18.82 -12.05
C TRP A 133 41.66 -19.08 -13.35
N LEU A 134 42.24 -18.77 -14.51
CA LEU A 134 41.69 -19.09 -15.83
C LEU A 134 41.52 -20.61 -16.05
N THR A 135 42.37 -21.44 -15.43
CA THR A 135 42.24 -22.92 -15.47
C THR A 135 41.30 -23.51 -14.42
N SER A 136 40.63 -22.68 -13.61
CA SER A 136 39.75 -23.14 -12.54
C SER A 136 38.45 -23.78 -13.09
N PRO A 137 37.96 -24.89 -12.50
CA PRO A 137 36.66 -25.44 -12.85
C PRO A 137 35.49 -24.52 -12.44
N HIS A 138 35.72 -23.53 -11.57
CA HIS A 138 34.68 -22.61 -11.09
C HIS A 138 34.63 -21.34 -11.93
N ALA A 139 33.45 -21.01 -12.45
CA ALA A 139 33.18 -19.83 -13.27
C ALA A 139 33.76 -18.54 -12.69
N LEU A 140 33.43 -18.27 -11.42
CA LEU A 140 33.83 -17.04 -10.74
C LEU A 140 35.35 -16.84 -10.68
N PHE A 141 36.12 -17.93 -10.50
CA PHE A 141 37.58 -17.85 -10.58
C PHE A 141 38.06 -17.60 -12.01
N ARG A 142 37.45 -18.20 -13.06
CA ARG A 142 37.82 -17.89 -14.45
C ARG A 142 37.57 -16.41 -14.78
N ARG A 143 36.44 -15.84 -14.33
CA ARG A 143 36.11 -14.41 -14.46
C ARG A 143 37.12 -13.52 -13.74
N LEU A 144 37.47 -13.83 -12.49
CA LEU A 144 38.52 -13.12 -11.74
C LEU A 144 39.89 -13.22 -12.46
N GLY A 145 40.21 -14.38 -13.04
CA GLY A 145 41.41 -14.59 -13.85
C GLY A 145 41.45 -13.72 -15.12
N LEU A 146 40.33 -13.64 -15.86
CA LEU A 146 40.17 -12.73 -17.00
C LEU A 146 40.30 -11.26 -16.56
N HIS A 147 39.63 -10.86 -15.49
CA HIS A 147 39.72 -9.51 -14.94
C HIS A 147 41.19 -9.13 -14.64
N LEU A 148 41.97 -10.00 -13.98
CA LEU A 148 43.40 -9.75 -13.77
C LEU A 148 44.21 -9.64 -15.08
N ALA A 149 43.87 -10.43 -16.10
CA ALA A 149 44.52 -10.32 -17.41
C ALA A 149 44.18 -8.98 -18.10
N ILE A 150 42.94 -8.52 -17.97
CA ILE A 150 42.45 -7.23 -18.49
C ILE A 150 43.15 -6.06 -17.80
N GLU A 151 43.22 -6.05 -16.46
CA GLU A 151 43.86 -4.98 -15.69
C GLU A 151 45.41 -4.99 -15.78
N SER A 152 46.02 -6.12 -16.12
CA SER A 152 47.49 -6.26 -16.12
C SER A 152 48.18 -5.18 -16.97
N PRO A 153 49.06 -4.34 -16.38
CA PRO A 153 49.85 -3.37 -17.13
C PRO A 153 51.07 -4.00 -17.81
N HIS A 154 51.32 -5.29 -17.56
CA HIS A 154 52.48 -6.03 -18.07
C HIS A 154 52.19 -6.84 -19.34
N LEU A 155 50.91 -6.99 -19.72
CA LEU A 155 50.50 -7.66 -20.94
C LEU A 155 50.11 -6.63 -22.01
N SER A 156 50.62 -6.80 -23.22
CA SER A 156 50.16 -6.09 -24.42
C SER A 156 48.74 -6.53 -24.82
N GLY A 157 48.08 -5.77 -25.72
CA GLY A 157 46.77 -6.15 -26.27
C GLY A 157 46.79 -7.51 -26.97
N ASP A 158 47.89 -7.83 -27.65
CA ASP A 158 48.13 -9.14 -28.29
C ASP A 158 48.22 -10.27 -27.24
N GLU A 159 49.00 -10.08 -26.17
CA GLU A 159 49.14 -11.08 -25.09
C GLU A 159 47.83 -11.29 -24.32
N LYS A 160 47.05 -10.22 -24.09
CA LYS A 160 45.70 -10.31 -23.53
C LYS A 160 44.76 -11.08 -24.45
N CYS A 161 44.80 -10.81 -25.76
CA CYS A 161 44.00 -11.51 -26.75
C CYS A 161 44.28 -13.02 -26.77
N VAL A 162 45.55 -13.43 -26.67
CA VAL A 162 45.94 -14.85 -26.63
C VAL A 162 45.25 -15.63 -25.49
N THR A 163 44.89 -14.99 -24.38
CA THR A 163 44.18 -15.65 -23.27
C THR A 163 42.79 -16.17 -23.67
N VAL A 164 42.14 -15.59 -24.69
CA VAL A 164 40.77 -15.96 -25.09
C VAL A 164 40.66 -16.71 -26.41
N LEU A 165 41.72 -16.81 -27.23
CA LEU A 165 41.71 -17.48 -28.56
C LEU A 165 41.46 -19.01 -28.55
N GLY A 166 41.00 -19.57 -27.42
CA GLY A 166 40.53 -20.95 -27.27
C GLY A 166 39.07 -21.00 -26.83
N GLY A 167 38.75 -21.89 -25.89
CA GLY A 167 37.37 -22.08 -25.41
C GLY A 167 36.74 -20.88 -24.70
N LEU A 168 37.55 -19.94 -24.19
CA LEU A 168 37.07 -18.79 -23.42
C LEU A 168 36.36 -17.71 -24.27
N LEU A 169 36.60 -17.62 -25.58
CA LEU A 169 35.88 -16.69 -26.47
C LEU A 169 34.36 -16.98 -26.54
N TYR A 170 33.93 -18.16 -26.11
CA TYR A 170 32.54 -18.57 -26.04
C TYR A 170 32.21 -19.26 -24.71
N ASP A 171 32.94 -18.97 -23.62
CA ASP A 171 32.58 -19.44 -22.28
C ASP A 171 31.33 -18.68 -21.79
N PRO A 172 30.16 -19.33 -21.65
CA PRO A 172 28.94 -18.65 -21.26
C PRO A 172 29.02 -18.12 -19.83
N GLU A 173 29.84 -18.72 -18.96
CA GLU A 173 29.95 -18.31 -17.57
C GLU A 173 30.92 -17.14 -17.33
N ALA A 174 31.61 -16.66 -18.39
CA ALA A 174 32.60 -15.59 -18.33
C ALA A 174 32.36 -14.47 -19.37
N LYS A 175 31.12 -14.40 -19.87
CA LYS A 175 30.69 -13.55 -20.99
C LYS A 175 30.97 -12.06 -20.79
N HIS A 176 30.66 -11.50 -19.63
CA HIS A 176 30.85 -10.06 -19.36
C HIS A 176 32.33 -9.65 -19.46
N GLU A 177 33.21 -10.33 -18.71
CA GLU A 177 34.65 -10.04 -18.71
C GLU A 177 35.29 -10.35 -20.06
N LEU A 178 34.77 -11.32 -20.82
CA LEU A 178 35.18 -11.53 -22.22
C LEU A 178 34.86 -10.30 -23.09
N PHE A 179 33.63 -9.79 -23.07
CA PHE A 179 33.26 -8.61 -23.87
C PHE A 179 34.10 -7.38 -23.45
N ARG A 180 34.39 -7.24 -22.16
CA ARG A 180 35.32 -6.22 -21.65
C ARG A 180 36.75 -6.41 -22.15
N LEU A 181 37.25 -7.64 -22.23
CA LEU A 181 38.55 -7.94 -22.84
C LEU A 181 38.58 -7.56 -24.32
N LEU A 182 37.54 -7.93 -25.08
CA LEU A 182 37.40 -7.56 -26.50
C LEU A 182 37.45 -6.04 -26.69
N GLN A 183 36.72 -5.27 -25.86
CA GLN A 183 36.78 -3.80 -25.82
C GLN A 183 38.19 -3.26 -25.55
N VAL A 184 38.93 -3.85 -24.60
CA VAL A 184 40.26 -3.40 -24.19
C VAL A 184 41.34 -3.72 -25.23
N VAL A 185 41.25 -4.86 -25.93
CA VAL A 185 42.26 -5.23 -26.93
C VAL A 185 42.02 -4.60 -28.30
N ALA A 186 40.76 -4.41 -28.71
CA ALA A 186 40.38 -3.99 -30.07
C ALA A 186 41.12 -2.77 -30.67
N PRO A 187 41.46 -1.70 -29.92
CA PRO A 187 42.12 -0.54 -30.51
C PRO A 187 43.51 -0.85 -31.10
N ASP A 188 44.28 -1.68 -30.39
CA ASP A 188 45.75 -1.76 -30.53
C ASP A 188 46.28 -3.16 -30.93
N LEU A 189 45.40 -4.09 -31.35
CA LEU A 189 45.82 -5.39 -31.87
C LEU A 189 46.70 -5.27 -33.13
N SER A 190 47.77 -6.07 -33.17
CA SER A 190 48.59 -6.23 -34.38
C SER A 190 47.82 -6.92 -35.52
N PRO A 191 48.24 -6.78 -36.79
CA PRO A 191 47.55 -7.42 -37.92
C PRO A 191 47.39 -8.93 -37.79
N ASP A 192 48.39 -9.61 -37.23
CA ASP A 192 48.37 -11.06 -37.03
C ASP A 192 47.35 -11.45 -35.95
N SER A 193 47.31 -10.73 -34.82
CA SER A 193 46.31 -10.94 -33.76
C SER A 193 44.90 -10.61 -34.21
N ARG A 194 44.72 -9.55 -35.01
CA ARG A 194 43.44 -9.25 -35.67
C ARG A 194 42.97 -10.43 -36.50
N GLN A 195 43.82 -10.93 -37.40
CA GLN A 195 43.47 -12.08 -38.25
C GLN A 195 43.09 -13.30 -37.43
N GLN A 196 43.83 -13.60 -36.35
CA GLN A 196 43.54 -14.73 -35.47
C GLN A 196 42.23 -14.55 -34.69
N LEU A 197 41.98 -13.37 -34.11
CA LEU A 197 40.77 -13.07 -33.35
C LEU A 197 39.52 -13.09 -34.22
N LEU A 198 39.55 -12.46 -35.41
CA LEU A 198 38.41 -12.50 -36.33
C LEU A 198 38.13 -13.92 -36.81
N ALA A 199 39.16 -14.71 -37.11
CA ALA A 199 38.98 -16.12 -37.46
C ALA A 199 38.36 -16.93 -36.30
N ALA A 200 38.75 -16.67 -35.06
CA ALA A 200 38.18 -17.32 -33.87
C ALA A 200 36.73 -16.89 -33.60
N VAL A 201 36.38 -15.60 -33.77
CA VAL A 201 35.00 -15.10 -33.68
C VAL A 201 34.13 -15.73 -34.77
N LEU A 202 34.58 -15.74 -36.02
CA LEU A 202 33.80 -16.30 -37.13
C LEU A 202 33.69 -17.84 -37.09
N ALA A 203 34.59 -18.54 -36.40
CA ALA A 203 34.43 -19.95 -36.11
C ALA A 203 33.18 -20.22 -35.24
N GLY A 204 32.82 -19.29 -34.34
CA GLY A 204 31.67 -19.38 -33.44
C GLY A 204 31.85 -20.34 -32.26
N PRO A 205 30.84 -20.47 -31.39
CA PRO A 205 30.90 -21.32 -30.19
C PRO A 205 31.12 -22.81 -30.54
N PRO A 206 31.50 -23.67 -29.58
CA PRO A 206 31.43 -25.12 -29.77
C PRO A 206 30.04 -25.58 -30.26
N ARG A 207 29.95 -26.71 -30.99
CA ARG A 207 28.65 -27.21 -31.51
C ARG A 207 27.82 -27.93 -30.45
N ASP A 208 28.48 -28.33 -29.39
CA ASP A 208 27.99 -28.96 -28.17
C ASP A 208 27.73 -27.94 -27.05
N ASP A 209 27.97 -26.64 -27.29
CA ASP A 209 27.59 -25.59 -26.35
C ASP A 209 26.05 -25.53 -26.19
N PRO A 210 25.52 -25.64 -24.96
CA PRO A 210 24.09 -25.81 -24.70
C PRO A 210 23.26 -24.51 -24.84
N VAL A 211 23.89 -23.34 -25.02
CA VAL A 211 23.21 -22.03 -25.05
C VAL A 211 23.36 -21.36 -26.42
N GLU A 212 24.59 -21.12 -26.85
CA GLU A 212 24.93 -20.45 -28.10
C GLU A 212 25.23 -21.46 -29.24
N GLY A 213 25.54 -22.72 -28.93
CA GLY A 213 25.94 -23.74 -29.91
C GLY A 213 24.81 -24.51 -30.61
N VAL A 214 23.70 -24.78 -29.89
CA VAL A 214 22.67 -25.77 -30.29
C VAL A 214 21.88 -25.37 -31.54
N GLU A 215 21.43 -24.12 -31.62
CA GLU A 215 20.59 -23.63 -32.72
C GLU A 215 21.36 -22.62 -33.60
N SER A 216 21.17 -22.71 -34.92
CA SER A 216 21.85 -21.83 -35.89
C SER A 216 21.62 -20.35 -35.62
N ARG A 217 20.41 -19.94 -35.18
CA ARG A 217 20.09 -18.54 -34.84
C ARG A 217 20.87 -18.03 -33.63
N PHE A 218 21.03 -18.85 -32.58
CA PHE A 218 21.76 -18.44 -31.38
C PHE A 218 23.27 -18.37 -31.67
N ARG A 219 23.78 -19.32 -32.47
CA ARG A 219 25.14 -19.30 -32.98
C ARG A 219 25.45 -18.02 -33.77
N ARG A 220 24.58 -17.68 -34.72
CA ARG A 220 24.70 -16.45 -35.53
C ARG A 220 24.64 -15.19 -34.67
N ARG A 221 23.72 -15.14 -33.71
CA ARG A 221 23.62 -14.04 -32.75
C ARG A 221 24.90 -13.88 -31.93
N ALA A 222 25.45 -14.97 -31.41
CA ALA A 222 26.66 -15.00 -30.60
C ALA A 222 27.92 -14.51 -31.35
N ILE A 223 28.03 -14.84 -32.65
CA ILE A 223 29.08 -14.34 -33.55
C ILE A 223 28.88 -12.83 -33.80
N PHE A 224 27.66 -12.43 -34.16
CA PHE A 224 27.33 -11.03 -34.45
C PHE A 224 27.55 -10.10 -33.26
N ASP A 225 27.05 -10.46 -32.07
CA ASP A 225 27.16 -9.64 -30.87
C ASP A 225 28.64 -9.38 -30.51
N ARG A 226 29.53 -10.36 -30.70
CA ARG A 226 30.99 -10.20 -30.48
C ARG A 226 31.69 -9.41 -31.59
N ALA A 227 31.33 -9.63 -32.85
CA ALA A 227 31.90 -8.89 -33.98
C ALA A 227 31.49 -7.41 -33.97
N GLU A 228 30.20 -7.14 -33.74
CA GLU A 228 29.66 -5.78 -33.61
C GLU A 228 30.28 -5.07 -32.40
N TRP A 229 30.41 -5.74 -31.25
CA TRP A 229 31.10 -5.17 -30.08
C TRP A 229 32.56 -4.81 -30.37
N LEU A 230 33.32 -5.66 -31.06
CA LEU A 230 34.68 -5.32 -31.51
C LEU A 230 34.71 -4.07 -32.40
N SER A 231 33.76 -3.92 -33.32
CA SER A 231 33.72 -2.77 -34.24
C SER A 231 33.41 -1.44 -33.55
N ARG A 232 32.77 -1.45 -32.37
CA ARG A 232 32.56 -0.24 -31.55
C ARG A 232 33.86 0.38 -31.03
N TYR A 233 34.93 -0.41 -30.89
CA TYR A 233 36.18 -0.02 -30.23
C TYR A 233 37.44 -0.18 -31.08
N ALA A 234 37.40 -0.96 -32.15
CA ALA A 234 38.53 -1.16 -33.04
C ALA A 234 38.93 0.12 -33.79
N THR A 235 40.23 0.31 -34.00
CA THR A 235 40.71 1.20 -35.07
C THR A 235 40.41 0.55 -36.44
N PRO A 236 40.15 1.34 -37.51
CA PRO A 236 39.51 0.87 -38.75
C PRO A 236 39.94 -0.51 -39.23
N TRP A 237 38.97 -1.42 -39.37
CA TRP A 237 39.21 -2.85 -39.59
C TRP A 237 38.26 -3.39 -40.69
N PRO A 238 38.61 -3.21 -41.97
CA PRO A 238 37.72 -3.52 -43.09
C PRO A 238 37.22 -4.96 -43.15
N GLU A 239 38.04 -5.92 -42.71
CA GLU A 239 37.68 -7.34 -42.68
C GLU A 239 36.59 -7.64 -41.64
N LEU A 240 36.57 -6.92 -40.52
CA LEU A 240 35.52 -7.01 -39.50
C LEU A 240 34.23 -6.34 -39.99
N ASP A 241 34.32 -5.16 -40.59
CA ASP A 241 33.18 -4.43 -41.15
C ASP A 241 32.48 -5.24 -42.26
N ALA A 242 33.26 -5.93 -43.10
CA ALA A 242 32.74 -6.83 -44.14
C ALA A 242 31.96 -8.01 -43.53
N ALA A 243 32.50 -8.67 -42.50
CA ALA A 243 31.84 -9.79 -41.85
C ALA A 243 30.53 -9.40 -41.13
N ILE A 244 30.47 -8.21 -40.51
CA ILE A 244 29.24 -7.68 -39.92
C ILE A 244 28.20 -7.37 -40.99
N SER A 245 28.65 -6.86 -42.15
CA SER A 245 27.77 -6.54 -43.29
C SER A 245 27.17 -7.80 -43.90
N GLU A 246 27.96 -8.85 -44.12
CA GLU A 246 27.52 -10.17 -44.62
C GLU A 246 26.41 -10.77 -43.73
N ILE A 247 26.57 -10.72 -42.40
CA ILE A 247 25.54 -11.20 -41.47
C ILE A 247 24.24 -10.38 -41.58
N ARG A 248 24.33 -9.05 -41.72
CA ARG A 248 23.16 -8.16 -41.85
C ARG A 248 22.45 -8.26 -43.20
N GLU A 249 23.17 -8.57 -44.27
CA GLU A 249 22.57 -8.83 -45.59
C GLU A 249 21.72 -10.11 -45.58
N GLU A 250 22.16 -11.15 -44.85
CA GLU A 250 21.40 -12.39 -44.69
C GLU A 250 20.29 -12.30 -43.62
N GLU A 251 20.48 -11.53 -42.55
CA GLU A 251 19.50 -11.36 -41.46
C GLU A 251 19.23 -9.86 -41.15
N PRO A 252 18.41 -9.16 -41.97
CA PRO A 252 18.16 -7.71 -41.81
C PRO A 252 17.49 -7.29 -40.49
N GLU A 253 16.81 -8.22 -39.81
CA GLU A 253 16.19 -8.00 -38.50
C GLU A 253 17.18 -8.06 -37.33
N MET A 254 18.48 -8.34 -37.59
CA MET A 254 19.50 -8.48 -36.56
C MET A 254 19.93 -7.13 -35.95
N GLY A 255 19.09 -6.62 -35.05
CA GLY A 255 19.30 -5.39 -34.31
C GLY A 255 20.44 -5.48 -33.27
N ILE A 256 21.11 -4.35 -33.06
CA ILE A 256 22.14 -4.16 -32.03
C ILE A 256 21.50 -4.25 -30.63
N ARG A 257 22.14 -4.96 -29.69
CA ARG A 257 21.74 -4.97 -28.27
C ARG A 257 22.50 -3.88 -27.50
N PRO A 258 21.85 -3.19 -26.53
CA PRO A 258 22.54 -2.27 -25.62
C PRO A 258 23.56 -3.00 -24.75
N HIS A 259 23.15 -4.11 -24.13
CA HIS A 259 23.96 -4.95 -23.23
C HIS A 259 24.07 -6.39 -23.80
N PRO A 260 24.91 -6.62 -24.84
CA PRO A 260 25.17 -7.96 -25.38
C PRO A 260 26.10 -8.79 -24.49
N ASP A 261 26.90 -8.11 -23.67
CA ASP A 261 27.86 -8.58 -22.67
C ASP A 261 27.22 -9.28 -21.47
N LEU A 262 26.02 -8.84 -21.07
CA LEU A 262 25.27 -9.38 -19.93
C LEU A 262 24.26 -10.47 -20.37
N ASP A 263 23.94 -11.40 -19.47
CA ASP A 263 22.85 -12.38 -19.66
C ASP A 263 21.51 -11.91 -19.09
N HIS A 264 21.55 -10.97 -18.16
CA HIS A 264 20.39 -10.28 -17.63
C HIS A 264 20.77 -8.82 -17.30
N TYR A 265 19.84 -7.91 -17.50
CA TYR A 265 19.98 -6.51 -17.13
C TYR A 265 18.61 -5.99 -16.69
N MET A 266 18.55 -5.33 -15.53
CA MET A 266 17.32 -4.84 -14.94
C MET A 266 17.35 -3.33 -14.75
N THR A 267 16.31 -2.66 -15.24
CA THR A 267 15.95 -1.30 -14.82
C THR A 267 14.91 -1.35 -13.71
N SER A 268 14.97 -0.39 -12.79
CA SER A 268 14.01 -0.28 -11.68
C SER A 268 13.53 1.16 -11.58
N GLY A 269 12.21 1.36 -11.56
CA GLY A 269 11.56 2.66 -11.45
C GLY A 269 10.15 2.53 -10.91
N THR A 270 9.45 3.67 -10.79
CA THR A 270 8.03 3.73 -10.45
C THR A 270 7.25 3.97 -11.74
N TRP A 271 6.17 3.23 -11.98
CA TRP A 271 5.32 3.41 -13.16
C TRP A 271 4.08 4.24 -12.79
N GLY A 272 3.79 5.29 -13.56
CA GLY A 272 2.70 6.23 -13.30
C GLY A 272 3.00 7.30 -12.25
N GLY A 273 2.02 8.18 -12.01
CA GLY A 273 2.13 9.33 -11.11
C GLY A 273 2.55 10.64 -11.80
N LYS A 274 2.54 10.66 -13.14
CA LYS A 274 2.85 11.81 -13.99
C LYS A 274 1.67 12.02 -14.93
N MET A 275 0.97 13.15 -14.81
CA MET A 275 -0.15 13.47 -15.68
C MET A 275 0.32 13.80 -17.11
N PRO A 276 -0.47 13.50 -18.16
CA PRO A 276 -0.10 13.80 -19.56
C PRO A 276 0.21 15.28 -19.80
N HIS A 277 -0.52 16.16 -19.11
CA HIS A 277 -0.37 17.61 -19.09
C HIS A 277 -0.51 18.12 -17.65
N THR A 278 -0.12 19.36 -17.39
CA THR A 278 -0.59 20.05 -16.17
C THR A 278 -2.08 20.39 -16.32
N VAL A 279 -2.78 20.62 -15.21
CA VAL A 279 -4.19 21.02 -15.23
C VAL A 279 -4.36 22.34 -16.00
N ASP A 280 -3.50 23.32 -15.76
CA ASP A 280 -3.54 24.63 -16.45
C ASP A 280 -3.29 24.49 -17.96
N ASP A 281 -2.31 23.68 -18.38
CA ASP A 281 -2.04 23.42 -19.80
C ASP A 281 -3.23 22.74 -20.49
N PHE A 282 -3.90 21.81 -19.81
CA PHE A 282 -5.07 21.12 -20.34
C PHE A 282 -6.28 22.07 -20.45
N LEU A 283 -6.53 22.90 -19.43
CA LEU A 283 -7.58 23.93 -19.46
C LEU A 283 -7.34 24.93 -20.60
N ALA A 284 -6.08 25.37 -20.80
CA ALA A 284 -5.71 26.24 -21.93
C ALA A 284 -5.99 25.57 -23.29
N ARG A 285 -5.61 24.29 -23.46
CA ARG A 285 -5.88 23.51 -24.68
C ARG A 285 -7.38 23.36 -24.98
N VAL A 286 -8.21 23.14 -23.95
CA VAL A 286 -9.68 23.10 -24.15
C VAL A 286 -10.20 24.45 -24.62
N CYS A 287 -9.73 25.56 -24.05
CA CYS A 287 -10.11 26.91 -24.48
C CYS A 287 -9.60 27.27 -25.90
N GLU A 288 -8.40 26.86 -26.28
CA GLU A 288 -7.76 27.23 -27.56
C GLU A 288 -8.12 26.30 -28.72
N ASN A 289 -8.22 25.00 -28.47
CA ASN A 289 -8.40 23.95 -29.49
C ASN A 289 -9.76 23.25 -29.41
N GLY A 290 -10.52 23.48 -28.34
CA GLY A 290 -11.82 22.86 -28.08
C GLY A 290 -11.73 21.53 -27.33
N ALA A 291 -12.83 21.20 -26.65
CA ALA A 291 -12.99 19.95 -25.88
C ALA A 291 -12.69 18.69 -26.71
N ARG A 292 -13.23 18.62 -27.95
CA ARG A 292 -13.07 17.45 -28.83
C ARG A 292 -11.62 17.11 -29.14
N PHE A 293 -10.84 18.12 -29.53
CA PHE A 293 -9.42 17.95 -29.84
C PHE A 293 -8.64 17.51 -28.60
N SER A 294 -8.93 18.13 -27.46
CA SER A 294 -8.29 17.85 -26.19
C SER A 294 -8.56 16.42 -25.71
N VAL A 295 -9.81 15.94 -25.78
CA VAL A 295 -10.18 14.55 -25.46
C VAL A 295 -9.51 13.57 -26.43
N GLN A 296 -9.58 13.82 -27.74
CA GLN A 296 -8.95 12.94 -28.73
C GLN A 296 -7.44 12.81 -28.49
N SER A 297 -6.75 13.92 -28.17
CA SER A 297 -5.30 13.90 -27.89
C SER A 297 -4.90 13.08 -26.66
N LEU A 298 -5.83 12.83 -25.72
CA LEU A 298 -5.62 11.94 -24.59
C LEU A 298 -5.96 10.47 -24.92
N LEU A 299 -6.91 10.24 -25.84
CA LEU A 299 -7.27 8.90 -26.31
C LEU A 299 -6.24 8.32 -27.30
N ASP A 300 -5.50 9.18 -28.00
CA ASP A 300 -4.46 8.81 -28.96
C ASP A 300 -3.10 8.47 -28.30
N LEU A 301 -2.98 8.60 -26.97
CA LEU A 301 -1.78 8.20 -26.23
C LEU A 301 -1.70 6.67 -26.09
N ASP A 302 -0.47 6.12 -26.16
CA ASP A 302 -0.23 4.72 -25.87
C ASP A 302 -0.13 4.51 -24.34
N TYR A 303 -0.96 3.62 -23.82
CA TYR A 303 -0.98 3.21 -22.40
C TYR A 303 -0.59 1.74 -22.21
N SER A 304 -0.13 1.07 -23.29
CA SER A 304 0.17 -0.36 -23.30
C SER A 304 1.63 -0.67 -22.94
N GLU A 305 2.55 0.25 -23.22
CA GLU A 305 3.96 0.11 -22.83
C GLU A 305 4.20 0.54 -21.37
N ARG A 306 5.05 -0.23 -20.67
CA ARG A 306 5.43 0.07 -19.27
C ARG A 306 6.68 0.93 -19.21
N ASN A 307 6.60 2.14 -19.74
CA ASN A 307 7.65 3.14 -19.57
C ASN A 307 7.47 3.88 -18.23
N PHE A 308 8.50 3.89 -17.38
CA PHE A 308 8.46 4.54 -16.06
C PHE A 308 8.22 6.06 -16.14
N ASP A 309 8.59 6.70 -17.26
CA ASP A 309 8.47 8.15 -17.45
C ASP A 309 7.18 8.60 -18.17
N GLU A 310 6.22 7.70 -18.42
CA GLU A 310 4.99 7.98 -19.17
C GLU A 310 3.71 7.93 -18.31
N PRO A 311 2.65 8.67 -18.72
CA PRO A 311 1.38 8.71 -17.99
C PRO A 311 0.62 7.38 -18.07
N THR A 312 -0.03 6.99 -16.99
CA THR A 312 -1.00 5.88 -17.01
C THR A 312 -2.40 6.36 -17.40
N TRP A 313 -3.30 5.41 -17.71
CA TRP A 313 -4.71 5.71 -17.91
C TRP A 313 -5.37 6.36 -16.67
N ASP A 314 -4.95 5.95 -15.47
CA ASP A 314 -5.38 6.54 -14.20
C ASP A 314 -4.88 7.99 -14.06
N ASP A 315 -3.66 8.29 -14.51
CA ASP A 315 -3.13 9.68 -14.57
C ASP A 315 -3.95 10.56 -15.53
N THR A 316 -4.42 10.01 -16.66
CA THR A 316 -5.33 10.70 -17.58
C THR A 316 -6.71 10.95 -16.96
N CYS A 317 -7.29 9.95 -16.28
CA CYS A 317 -8.55 10.12 -15.56
C CYS A 317 -8.41 11.16 -14.43
N LYS A 318 -7.27 11.17 -13.73
CA LYS A 318 -6.95 12.16 -12.70
C LYS A 318 -6.85 13.58 -13.27
N LEU A 319 -6.20 13.78 -14.42
CA LEU A 319 -6.14 15.08 -15.09
C LEU A 319 -7.54 15.63 -15.40
N ILE A 320 -8.43 14.80 -15.93
CA ILE A 320 -9.82 15.18 -16.23
C ILE A 320 -10.62 15.51 -14.96
N LEU A 321 -10.42 14.74 -13.88
CA LEU A 321 -11.02 15.00 -12.58
C LEU A 321 -10.57 16.35 -12.01
N GLU A 322 -9.26 16.61 -11.98
CA GLU A 322 -8.71 17.85 -11.42
C GLU A 322 -9.10 19.08 -12.27
N ALA A 323 -9.13 18.96 -13.60
CA ALA A 323 -9.64 20.01 -14.49
C ALA A 323 -11.13 20.31 -14.27
N ALA A 324 -11.97 19.28 -14.15
CA ALA A 324 -13.40 19.44 -13.88
C ALA A 324 -13.69 19.93 -12.44
N ALA A 325 -12.80 19.67 -11.48
CA ALA A 325 -12.87 20.24 -10.13
C ALA A 325 -12.49 21.73 -10.11
N ALA A 326 -11.43 22.11 -10.83
CA ALA A 326 -10.95 23.48 -10.92
C ALA A 326 -11.91 24.40 -11.70
N GLN A 327 -12.45 23.92 -12.83
CA GLN A 327 -13.35 24.69 -13.69
C GLN A 327 -14.53 23.83 -14.16
N PRO A 328 -15.65 23.74 -13.40
CA PRO A 328 -16.72 22.77 -13.67
C PRO A 328 -17.44 22.97 -15.00
N ALA A 329 -17.40 24.18 -15.57
CA ALA A 329 -17.88 24.48 -16.92
C ALA A 329 -17.14 23.67 -18.00
N ILE A 330 -15.84 23.42 -17.83
CA ILE A 330 -15.05 22.58 -18.74
C ILE A 330 -15.56 21.13 -18.70
N GLY A 331 -15.99 20.63 -17.53
CA GLY A 331 -16.68 19.33 -17.45
C GLY A 331 -17.96 19.24 -18.29
N LEU A 332 -18.73 20.34 -18.41
CA LEU A 332 -19.89 20.42 -19.29
C LEU A 332 -19.50 20.46 -20.79
N GLU A 333 -18.35 21.03 -21.12
CA GLU A 333 -17.82 21.09 -22.50
C GLU A 333 -17.20 19.77 -22.96
N LEU A 334 -16.54 19.04 -22.05
CA LEU A 334 -15.98 17.71 -22.31
C LEU A 334 -17.07 16.64 -22.48
N LEU A 335 -18.17 16.76 -21.72
CA LEU A 335 -19.21 15.74 -21.63
C LEU A 335 -19.77 15.21 -22.96
N PRO A 336 -20.15 16.06 -23.94
CA PRO A 336 -20.63 15.60 -25.24
C PRO A 336 -19.63 14.73 -25.99
N GLU A 337 -18.33 15.02 -25.86
CA GLU A 337 -17.26 14.33 -26.57
C GLU A 337 -17.01 12.94 -25.97
N VAL A 338 -17.03 12.81 -24.64
CA VAL A 338 -16.89 11.51 -23.94
C VAL A 338 -18.18 10.70 -23.87
N ALA A 339 -19.34 11.31 -24.11
CA ALA A 339 -20.61 10.59 -24.20
C ALA A 339 -20.77 9.79 -25.50
N LEU A 340 -19.96 10.08 -26.53
CA LEU A 340 -20.06 9.55 -27.90
C LEU A 340 -19.15 8.33 -28.17
N GLY A 341 -19.32 7.22 -27.45
CA GLY A 341 -18.64 5.97 -27.80
C GLY A 341 -18.77 4.83 -26.76
N PRO A 342 -18.95 3.56 -27.18
CA PRO A 342 -18.99 2.42 -26.27
C PRO A 342 -17.62 1.71 -26.18
N VAL A 343 -16.73 2.20 -25.32
CA VAL A 343 -15.49 1.50 -24.90
C VAL A 343 -15.28 1.78 -23.40
N ALA A 344 -14.72 0.82 -22.65
CA ALA A 344 -14.51 0.92 -21.20
C ALA A 344 -13.90 2.26 -20.74
N GLN A 345 -12.89 2.74 -21.46
CA GLN A 345 -12.23 4.04 -21.23
C GLN A 345 -13.22 5.23 -21.14
N HIS A 346 -14.27 5.27 -21.95
CA HIS A 346 -15.23 6.39 -21.91
C HIS A 346 -16.05 6.42 -20.61
N HIS A 347 -16.27 5.27 -19.96
CA HIS A 347 -16.89 5.22 -18.64
C HIS A 347 -16.00 5.88 -17.58
N ASP A 348 -14.70 5.58 -17.58
CA ASP A 348 -13.76 6.10 -16.59
C ASP A 348 -13.65 7.64 -16.68
N LEU A 349 -13.59 8.19 -17.89
CA LEU A 349 -13.58 9.64 -18.12
C LEU A 349 -14.89 10.33 -17.70
N LEU A 350 -16.05 9.70 -17.92
CA LEU A 350 -17.33 10.21 -17.41
C LEU A 350 -17.39 10.15 -15.87
N GLY A 351 -16.81 9.10 -15.27
CA GLY A 351 -16.60 8.99 -13.83
C GLY A 351 -15.70 10.10 -13.30
N ALA A 352 -14.59 10.40 -13.98
CA ALA A 352 -13.66 11.47 -13.64
C ALA A 352 -14.33 12.86 -13.66
N ILE A 353 -15.12 13.19 -14.69
CA ILE A 353 -15.87 14.45 -14.74
C ILE A 353 -16.83 14.58 -13.56
N LEU A 354 -17.63 13.54 -13.29
CA LEU A 354 -18.56 13.52 -12.15
C LEU A 354 -17.83 13.62 -10.80
N HIS A 355 -16.68 12.96 -10.65
CA HIS A 355 -15.86 13.08 -9.45
C HIS A 355 -15.25 14.48 -9.29
N GLY A 356 -14.83 15.13 -10.38
CA GLY A 356 -14.38 16.52 -10.36
C GLY A 356 -15.47 17.47 -9.90
N TRP A 357 -16.67 17.38 -10.50
CA TRP A 357 -17.84 18.14 -10.07
C TRP A 357 -18.24 17.91 -8.61
N SER A 358 -18.07 16.69 -8.08
CA SER A 358 -18.35 16.43 -6.66
C SER A 358 -17.39 17.16 -5.70
N GLN A 359 -16.22 17.59 -6.19
CA GLN A 359 -15.19 18.30 -5.44
C GLN A 359 -15.20 19.82 -5.69
N SER A 360 -16.00 20.31 -6.64
CA SER A 360 -15.99 21.71 -7.05
C SER A 360 -16.94 22.62 -6.26
N ALA A 361 -16.79 23.93 -6.44
CA ALA A 361 -17.82 24.90 -6.07
C ALA A 361 -19.09 24.72 -6.93
N LEU A 362 -20.26 25.07 -6.37
CA LEU A 362 -21.55 24.90 -7.06
C LEU A 362 -21.69 25.95 -8.18
N LEU A 363 -21.84 25.48 -9.42
CA LEU A 363 -21.85 26.36 -10.59
C LEU A 363 -23.28 26.88 -10.88
N VAL A 364 -23.71 27.85 -10.05
CA VAL A 364 -25.08 28.39 -10.03
C VAL A 364 -25.59 28.78 -11.42
N GLU A 365 -24.77 29.45 -12.24
CA GLU A 365 -25.16 29.97 -13.56
C GLU A 365 -25.47 28.88 -14.61
N ARG A 366 -25.04 27.63 -14.38
CA ARG A 366 -25.28 26.48 -15.28
C ARG A 366 -25.85 25.29 -14.53
N ILE A 367 -26.49 25.51 -13.37
CA ILE A 367 -26.95 24.42 -12.52
C ILE A 367 -27.98 23.54 -13.26
N ASP A 368 -28.84 24.12 -14.10
CA ASP A 368 -29.81 23.38 -14.92
C ASP A 368 -29.17 22.44 -15.94
N ASP A 369 -28.03 22.83 -16.54
CA ASP A 369 -27.25 22.00 -17.46
C ASP A 369 -26.58 20.85 -16.72
N LEU A 370 -26.00 21.12 -15.54
CA LEU A 370 -25.40 20.11 -14.67
C LEU A 370 -26.46 19.09 -14.22
N VAL A 371 -27.63 19.54 -13.76
CA VAL A 371 -28.74 18.64 -13.38
C VAL A 371 -29.30 17.90 -14.60
N GLY A 372 -29.30 18.50 -15.79
CA GLY A 372 -29.66 17.85 -17.05
C GLY A 372 -28.71 16.70 -17.39
N ALA A 373 -27.40 16.97 -17.38
CA ALA A 373 -26.36 15.97 -17.57
C ALA A 373 -26.42 14.86 -16.51
N LEU A 374 -26.60 15.22 -15.24
CA LEU A 374 -26.71 14.27 -14.13
C LEU A 374 -27.90 13.32 -14.30
N GLY A 375 -29.06 13.82 -14.76
CA GLY A 375 -30.23 13.01 -15.08
C GLY A 375 -30.04 12.10 -16.30
N MET A 376 -29.22 12.48 -17.28
CA MET A 376 -28.83 11.59 -18.38
C MET A 376 -27.84 10.51 -17.94
N LEU A 377 -26.89 10.85 -17.07
CA LEU A 377 -25.82 9.95 -16.61
C LEU A 377 -26.29 8.97 -15.52
N SER A 378 -27.30 9.32 -14.71
CA SER A 378 -27.93 8.41 -13.75
C SER A 378 -28.56 7.16 -14.40
N ALA A 379 -28.81 7.21 -15.71
CA ALA A 379 -29.26 6.07 -16.49
C ALA A 379 -28.19 4.96 -16.64
N ARG A 380 -26.92 5.24 -16.36
CA ARG A 380 -25.78 4.33 -16.51
C ARG A 380 -25.38 3.68 -15.17
N PRO A 381 -25.63 2.37 -14.93
CA PRO A 381 -25.34 1.71 -13.65
C PRO A 381 -23.88 1.85 -13.19
N GLU A 382 -22.94 1.84 -14.12
CA GLU A 382 -21.51 2.01 -13.87
C GLU A 382 -21.15 3.39 -13.29
N LEU A 383 -21.96 4.42 -13.53
CA LEU A 383 -21.78 5.77 -12.99
C LEU A 383 -22.52 6.01 -11.66
N THR A 384 -23.27 5.04 -11.13
CA THR A 384 -24.13 5.19 -9.93
C THR A 384 -23.39 5.81 -8.75
N ARG A 385 -22.15 5.41 -8.50
CA ARG A 385 -21.30 5.98 -7.43
C ARG A 385 -20.98 7.46 -7.68
N ALA A 386 -20.49 7.79 -8.88
CA ALA A 386 -20.04 9.14 -9.19
C ALA A 386 -21.22 10.13 -9.25
N VAL A 387 -22.38 9.71 -9.78
CA VAL A 387 -23.64 10.46 -9.73
C VAL A 387 -24.08 10.71 -8.27
N SER A 388 -23.98 9.70 -7.40
CA SER A 388 -24.30 9.85 -5.97
C SER A 388 -23.38 10.85 -5.26
N GLU A 389 -22.09 10.88 -5.61
CA GLU A 389 -21.13 11.85 -5.05
C GLU A 389 -21.47 13.30 -5.46
N VAL A 390 -21.85 13.53 -6.74
CA VAL A 390 -22.33 14.84 -7.19
C VAL A 390 -23.58 15.26 -6.42
N LEU A 391 -24.59 14.38 -6.31
CA LEU A 391 -25.79 14.61 -5.50
C LEU A 391 -25.42 15.02 -4.06
N LYS A 392 -24.61 14.22 -3.37
CA LYS A 392 -24.15 14.50 -2.01
C LYS A 392 -23.44 15.85 -1.90
N SER A 393 -22.70 16.28 -2.91
CA SER A 393 -22.02 17.58 -2.88
C SER A 393 -22.97 18.76 -3.08
N VAL A 394 -23.83 18.73 -4.11
CA VAL A 394 -24.76 19.85 -4.41
C VAL A 394 -25.87 20.05 -3.36
N SER A 395 -26.12 19.05 -2.53
CA SER A 395 -27.10 19.12 -1.44
C SER A 395 -26.60 19.76 -0.15
N LYS A 396 -25.27 19.94 0.01
CA LYS A 396 -24.67 20.51 1.23
C LYS A 396 -25.21 21.92 1.51
N PRO A 397 -25.44 22.29 2.78
CA PRO A 397 -25.74 23.67 3.14
C PRO A 397 -24.59 24.58 2.69
N SER A 398 -24.90 25.62 1.92
CA SER A 398 -23.92 26.58 1.37
C SER A 398 -24.50 28.00 1.33
N GLU A 399 -23.65 29.00 1.18
CA GLU A 399 -24.04 30.42 1.07
C GLU A 399 -24.65 30.73 -0.31
N GLY A 400 -25.84 30.19 -0.55
CA GLY A 400 -26.61 30.36 -1.77
C GLY A 400 -27.78 29.38 -1.80
N ALA A 401 -29.01 29.88 -1.90
CA ALA A 401 -30.16 29.01 -2.04
C ALA A 401 -30.19 28.44 -3.47
N VAL A 402 -30.06 27.11 -3.59
CA VAL A 402 -30.39 26.41 -4.84
C VAL A 402 -31.90 26.51 -5.04
N ASP A 403 -32.33 26.88 -6.25
CA ASP A 403 -33.75 27.10 -6.54
C ASP A 403 -34.60 25.83 -6.31
N PRO A 404 -35.80 25.93 -5.71
CA PRO A 404 -36.63 24.77 -5.38
C PRO A 404 -36.90 23.80 -6.56
N PRO A 405 -37.17 24.24 -7.80
CA PRO A 405 -37.36 23.31 -8.93
C PRO A 405 -36.10 22.51 -9.29
N VAL A 406 -34.90 23.06 -9.04
CA VAL A 406 -33.63 22.35 -9.24
C VAL A 406 -33.47 21.26 -8.17
N LEU A 407 -33.84 21.57 -6.93
CA LEU A 407 -33.84 20.61 -5.82
C LEU A 407 -34.85 19.47 -6.05
N GLU A 408 -36.05 19.76 -6.55
CA GLU A 408 -37.06 18.74 -6.91
C GLU A 408 -36.56 17.78 -8.02
N ARG A 409 -35.82 18.31 -9.01
CA ARG A 409 -35.15 17.48 -10.04
C ARG A 409 -34.06 16.59 -9.44
N LEU A 410 -33.24 17.11 -8.52
CA LEU A 410 -32.20 16.34 -7.83
C LEU A 410 -32.81 15.25 -6.93
N ASP A 411 -33.90 15.55 -6.22
CA ASP A 411 -34.66 14.60 -5.40
C ASP A 411 -35.26 13.47 -6.24
N THR A 412 -35.72 13.79 -7.45
CA THR A 412 -36.17 12.81 -8.45
C THR A 412 -35.02 11.91 -8.90
N ILE A 413 -33.88 12.49 -9.33
CA ILE A 413 -32.69 11.73 -9.74
C ILE A 413 -32.19 10.79 -8.63
N ALA A 414 -32.13 11.28 -7.39
CA ALA A 414 -31.73 10.46 -6.24
C ALA A 414 -32.69 9.29 -5.98
N SER A 415 -33.99 9.51 -6.14
CA SER A 415 -35.03 8.49 -5.95
C SER A 415 -34.99 7.43 -7.06
N GLU A 416 -34.88 7.85 -8.32
CA GLU A 416 -34.80 6.94 -9.48
C GLU A 416 -33.51 6.11 -9.46
N LEU A 417 -32.37 6.74 -9.13
CA LEU A 417 -31.08 6.07 -8.96
C LEU A 417 -31.15 4.99 -7.88
N TRP A 418 -31.80 5.26 -6.74
CA TRP A 418 -32.03 4.26 -5.69
C TRP A 418 -32.87 3.09 -6.20
N VAL A 419 -34.07 3.37 -6.73
CA VAL A 419 -35.02 2.33 -7.17
C VAL A 419 -34.41 1.43 -8.25
N LYS A 420 -33.66 2.02 -9.19
CA LYS A 420 -33.04 1.28 -10.30
C LYS A 420 -31.86 0.41 -9.87
N ASN A 421 -30.99 0.91 -8.99
CA ASN A 421 -29.70 0.27 -8.74
C ASN A 421 -29.64 -0.55 -7.43
N ALA A 422 -30.53 -0.29 -6.45
CA ALA A 422 -30.55 -1.04 -5.19
C ALA A 422 -30.65 -2.57 -5.36
N PRO A 423 -31.47 -3.13 -6.30
CA PRO A 423 -31.54 -4.57 -6.51
C PRO A 423 -30.24 -5.22 -7.01
N GLY A 424 -29.35 -4.45 -7.66
CA GLY A 424 -28.08 -4.93 -8.19
C GLY A 424 -26.86 -4.60 -7.32
N PHE A 425 -27.06 -4.07 -6.10
CA PHE A 425 -25.96 -3.66 -5.24
C PHE A 425 -25.27 -4.86 -4.56
N ASP A 426 -24.00 -5.07 -4.89
CA ASP A 426 -23.08 -5.93 -4.14
C ASP A 426 -22.47 -5.14 -2.97
N PRO A 427 -22.65 -5.57 -1.70
CA PRO A 427 -22.05 -4.93 -0.54
C PRO A 427 -20.53 -5.18 -0.42
N GLY A 428 -19.96 -6.10 -1.20
CA GLY A 428 -18.54 -6.46 -1.17
C GLY A 428 -18.07 -7.09 0.15
N LYS A 429 -16.75 -7.24 0.31
CA LYS A 429 -16.13 -7.86 1.49
C LYS A 429 -15.85 -6.88 2.65
N TRP A 430 -16.73 -5.90 2.87
CA TRP A 430 -16.56 -4.86 3.89
C TRP A 430 -17.00 -5.35 5.28
N SER A 431 -16.03 -5.63 6.16
CA SER A 431 -16.26 -5.99 7.56
C SER A 431 -16.84 -4.85 8.40
N ASP A 432 -16.42 -3.62 8.14
CA ASP A 432 -16.92 -2.40 8.79
C ASP A 432 -18.18 -1.88 8.08
N SER A 433 -19.31 -1.84 8.79
CA SER A 433 -20.62 -1.46 8.24
C SER A 433 -20.75 0.06 8.03
N LEU A 434 -20.15 0.87 8.92
CA LEU A 434 -20.14 2.32 8.77
C LEU A 434 -19.24 2.75 7.60
N MET A 435 -18.05 2.17 7.46
CA MET A 435 -17.17 2.40 6.32
C MET A 435 -17.79 1.92 5.01
N ARG A 436 -18.49 0.77 5.00
CA ARG A 436 -19.28 0.33 3.85
C ARG A 436 -20.32 1.39 3.48
N GLY A 437 -21.06 1.91 4.45
CA GLY A 437 -22.02 2.98 4.24
C GLY A 437 -21.38 4.27 3.71
N LEU A 438 -20.29 4.74 4.32
CA LEU A 438 -19.61 5.98 3.94
C LEU A 438 -19.03 5.92 2.53
N ASN A 439 -18.55 4.74 2.13
CA ASN A 439 -17.83 4.51 0.88
C ASN A 439 -18.65 3.79 -0.20
N ALA A 440 -19.92 3.44 0.01
CA ALA A 440 -20.78 2.84 -1.01
C ALA A 440 -21.90 3.78 -1.44
N TRP A 441 -22.32 3.69 -2.71
CA TRP A 441 -23.35 4.57 -3.27
C TRP A 441 -24.65 4.61 -2.45
N PRO A 442 -25.17 3.52 -1.83
CA PRO A 442 -26.42 3.59 -1.06
C PRO A 442 -26.33 4.53 0.15
N GLY A 443 -25.20 4.52 0.87
CA GLY A 443 -24.97 5.42 2.01
C GLY A 443 -24.56 6.84 1.58
N ILE A 444 -24.04 7.02 0.36
CA ILE A 444 -23.83 8.35 -0.25
C ILE A 444 -25.19 8.99 -0.60
N VAL A 445 -26.15 8.24 -1.13
CA VAL A 445 -27.53 8.75 -1.34
C VAL A 445 -28.24 8.97 0.00
N ALA A 446 -27.98 8.17 1.04
CA ALA A 446 -28.48 8.49 2.39
C ALA A 446 -27.92 9.84 2.91
N GLN A 447 -26.64 10.14 2.65
CA GLN A 447 -26.03 11.44 2.96
C GLN A 447 -26.66 12.60 2.16
N TYR A 448 -27.03 12.38 0.89
CA TYR A 448 -27.81 13.36 0.12
C TYR A 448 -29.11 13.76 0.85
N TRP A 449 -29.93 12.79 1.28
CA TRP A 449 -31.18 13.10 1.97
C TRP A 449 -30.96 13.74 3.34
N LEU A 450 -29.94 13.32 4.10
CA LEU A 450 -29.56 13.99 5.34
C LEU A 450 -29.17 15.46 5.11
N ASN A 451 -28.44 15.76 4.04
CA ASN A 451 -28.10 17.13 3.64
C ASN A 451 -29.36 17.93 3.22
N ARG A 452 -30.28 17.33 2.45
CA ARG A 452 -31.55 17.97 2.05
C ARG A 452 -32.39 18.38 3.27
N ILE A 453 -32.56 17.47 4.23
CA ILE A 453 -33.23 17.70 5.52
C ILE A 453 -32.54 18.83 6.29
N ALA A 454 -31.20 18.78 6.41
CA ALA A 454 -30.43 19.80 7.14
C ALA A 454 -30.57 21.19 6.51
N SER A 455 -30.41 21.29 5.19
CA SER A 455 -30.55 22.54 4.43
C SER A 455 -31.97 23.12 4.56
N ARG A 456 -33.02 22.30 4.45
CA ARG A 456 -34.41 22.75 4.61
C ARG A 456 -34.71 23.20 6.04
N TRP A 457 -34.16 22.53 7.05
CA TRP A 457 -34.31 22.90 8.46
C TRP A 457 -33.60 24.23 8.76
N GLN A 458 -32.36 24.39 8.29
CA GLN A 458 -31.57 25.62 8.48
C GLN A 458 -32.17 26.84 7.76
N ALA A 459 -32.78 26.65 6.58
CA ALA A 459 -33.41 27.72 5.82
C ALA A 459 -34.69 28.29 6.48
N ALA A 460 -35.40 27.48 7.29
CA ALA A 460 -36.67 27.88 7.90
C ALA A 460 -36.95 27.22 9.26
N PRO A 461 -36.10 27.40 10.29
CA PRO A 461 -36.21 26.69 11.57
C PRO A 461 -37.54 26.96 12.29
N GLU A 462 -38.01 28.22 12.29
CA GLU A 462 -39.29 28.63 12.88
C GLU A 462 -40.53 28.08 12.16
N ARG A 463 -40.36 27.49 10.97
CA ARG A 463 -41.42 26.85 10.17
C ARG A 463 -41.21 25.34 10.03
N TRP A 464 -40.29 24.77 10.80
CA TRP A 464 -39.96 23.36 10.72
C TRP A 464 -41.12 22.49 11.23
N ALA A 465 -41.65 21.65 10.34
CA ALA A 465 -42.79 20.76 10.60
C ALA A 465 -42.40 19.27 10.60
N GLY A 466 -41.11 18.95 10.69
CA GLY A 466 -40.58 17.61 10.45
C GLY A 466 -40.36 17.33 8.96
N LEU A 467 -40.18 16.04 8.61
CA LEU A 467 -39.91 15.59 7.24
C LEU A 467 -41.09 15.85 6.31
N ASP A 468 -40.80 16.18 5.05
CA ASP A 468 -41.81 16.21 4.00
C ASP A 468 -42.10 14.82 3.41
N ALA A 469 -43.02 14.76 2.44
CA ALA A 469 -43.44 13.51 1.83
C ALA A 469 -42.34 12.84 0.97
N ALA A 470 -41.46 13.61 0.34
CA ALA A 470 -40.38 13.09 -0.49
C ALA A 470 -39.27 12.52 0.41
N GLU A 471 -38.79 13.31 1.37
CA GLU A 471 -37.80 12.89 2.37
C GLU A 471 -38.26 11.65 3.15
N ALA A 472 -39.50 11.65 3.66
CA ALA A 472 -40.03 10.51 4.39
C ALA A 472 -40.19 9.25 3.53
N THR A 473 -40.51 9.40 2.24
CA THR A 473 -40.61 8.28 1.29
C THR A 473 -39.24 7.72 0.95
N ALA A 474 -38.25 8.59 0.69
CA ALA A 474 -36.88 8.18 0.38
C ALA A 474 -36.20 7.49 1.57
N LEU A 475 -36.30 8.03 2.79
CA LEU A 475 -35.76 7.36 3.97
C LEU A 475 -36.44 6.00 4.22
N LYS A 476 -37.76 5.88 4.00
CA LYS A 476 -38.47 4.60 4.11
C LYS A 476 -38.02 3.59 3.05
N SER A 477 -37.83 4.01 1.79
CA SER A 477 -37.38 3.11 0.73
C SER A 477 -35.95 2.61 0.96
N MET A 478 -35.13 3.35 1.71
CA MET A 478 -33.83 2.91 2.20
C MET A 478 -33.93 1.92 3.36
N LEU A 479 -34.62 2.31 4.44
CA LEU A 479 -34.70 1.54 5.68
C LEU A 479 -35.38 0.17 5.51
N TYR A 480 -36.37 0.09 4.61
CA TYR A 480 -37.17 -1.12 4.33
C TYR A 480 -36.81 -1.83 3.02
N SER A 481 -35.68 -1.49 2.38
CA SER A 481 -35.26 -2.19 1.15
C SER A 481 -34.94 -3.66 1.45
N PRO A 482 -35.44 -4.64 0.67
CA PRO A 482 -35.14 -6.07 0.85
C PRO A 482 -33.78 -6.47 0.25
N THR A 483 -32.94 -5.50 -0.10
CA THR A 483 -31.69 -5.69 -0.85
C THR A 483 -30.48 -5.36 0.03
N PRO A 484 -29.26 -5.84 -0.31
CA PRO A 484 -28.06 -5.50 0.47
C PRO A 484 -27.78 -3.99 0.59
N ALA A 485 -28.33 -3.15 -0.30
CA ALA A 485 -28.22 -1.69 -0.26
C ALA A 485 -28.81 -1.09 1.03
N GLN A 486 -29.81 -1.77 1.62
CA GLN A 486 -30.39 -1.41 2.92
C GLN A 486 -29.32 -1.26 3.99
N SER A 487 -28.39 -2.23 4.10
CA SER A 487 -27.37 -2.25 5.15
C SER A 487 -26.45 -1.03 5.11
N ALA A 488 -26.04 -0.60 3.90
CA ALA A 488 -25.15 0.53 3.70
C ALA A 488 -25.86 1.88 3.97
N ALA A 489 -27.11 2.03 3.55
CA ALA A 489 -27.90 3.24 3.86
C ALA A 489 -28.30 3.31 5.35
N ALA A 490 -28.77 2.20 5.93
CA ALA A 490 -29.16 2.09 7.32
C ALA A 490 -28.00 2.36 8.28
N SER A 491 -26.77 1.95 7.94
CA SER A 491 -25.56 2.27 8.72
C SER A 491 -25.35 3.78 8.84
N LEU A 492 -25.56 4.55 7.76
CA LEU A 492 -25.48 6.02 7.82
C LEU A 492 -26.59 6.64 8.65
N LEU A 493 -27.84 6.19 8.46
CA LEU A 493 -28.99 6.76 9.16
C LEU A 493 -28.94 6.48 10.67
N THR A 494 -28.55 5.26 11.06
CA THR A 494 -28.34 4.89 12.47
C THR A 494 -27.13 5.60 13.08
N GLY A 495 -26.03 5.77 12.33
CA GLY A 495 -24.90 6.61 12.72
C GLY A 495 -25.22 8.10 12.89
N LYS A 496 -26.35 8.58 12.35
CA LYS A 496 -26.85 9.96 12.49
C LYS A 496 -28.18 10.06 13.24
N LEU A 497 -28.47 9.08 14.10
CA LEU A 497 -29.68 8.99 14.92
C LEU A 497 -30.04 10.29 15.64
N HIS A 498 -29.10 10.94 16.31
CA HIS A 498 -29.34 12.20 17.04
C HIS A 498 -29.88 13.31 16.13
N PHE A 499 -29.31 13.46 14.93
CA PHE A 499 -29.77 14.47 13.97
C PHE A 499 -31.18 14.14 13.47
N LEU A 500 -31.43 12.89 13.08
CA LEU A 500 -32.75 12.44 12.63
C LEU A 500 -33.81 12.60 13.73
N PHE A 501 -33.48 12.27 14.98
CA PHE A 501 -34.40 12.42 16.11
C PHE A 501 -34.73 13.90 16.39
N ALA A 502 -33.72 14.78 16.38
CA ALA A 502 -33.92 16.21 16.58
C ALA A 502 -34.73 16.86 15.43
N ALA A 503 -34.53 16.40 14.19
CA ALA A 503 -35.29 16.84 13.03
C ALA A 503 -36.72 16.27 12.99
N ALA A 504 -36.90 14.99 13.36
CA ALA A 504 -38.17 14.28 13.20
C ALA A 504 -38.28 13.10 14.18
N SER A 505 -38.50 13.42 15.46
CA SER A 505 -38.56 12.45 16.56
C SER A 505 -39.59 11.33 16.34
N VAL A 506 -40.82 11.68 15.91
CA VAL A 506 -41.90 10.71 15.63
C VAL A 506 -41.53 9.76 14.50
N PHE A 507 -40.95 10.25 13.40
CA PHE A 507 -40.49 9.40 12.30
C PHE A 507 -39.34 8.49 12.75
N THR A 508 -38.39 9.04 13.49
CA THR A 508 -37.20 8.33 13.95
C THR A 508 -37.55 7.21 14.94
N ALA A 509 -38.46 7.47 15.87
CA ALA A 509 -38.98 6.46 16.79
C ALA A 509 -39.78 5.36 16.09
N ALA A 510 -40.51 5.69 15.01
CA ALA A 510 -41.30 4.72 14.25
C ALA A 510 -40.47 3.86 13.27
N HIS A 511 -39.40 4.41 12.70
CA HIS A 511 -38.71 3.80 11.54
C HIS A 511 -37.21 3.52 11.73
N VAL A 512 -36.52 4.22 12.65
CA VAL A 512 -35.07 4.05 12.88
C VAL A 512 -34.79 3.31 14.18
N PHE A 513 -35.53 3.60 15.25
CA PHE A 513 -35.41 2.88 16.54
C PHE A 513 -35.54 1.35 16.40
N PRO A 514 -36.47 0.78 15.58
CA PRO A 514 -36.56 -0.67 15.39
C PRO A 514 -35.29 -1.33 14.83
N LEU A 515 -34.39 -0.58 14.17
CA LEU A 515 -33.13 -1.12 13.68
C LEU A 515 -32.09 -1.35 14.78
N PHE A 516 -32.26 -0.77 15.97
CA PHE A 516 -31.40 -1.00 17.14
C PHE A 516 -31.89 -2.16 18.02
N ASP A 517 -33.01 -2.76 17.66
CA ASP A 517 -33.68 -3.81 18.41
C ASP A 517 -33.31 -5.19 17.85
N PRO A 518 -32.57 -6.04 18.59
CA PRO A 518 -32.11 -7.33 18.10
C PRO A 518 -33.21 -8.40 17.95
N ASP A 519 -34.42 -8.13 18.45
CA ASP A 519 -35.56 -9.05 18.36
C ASP A 519 -36.25 -8.98 16.97
N PRO A 520 -36.69 -7.80 16.46
CA PRO A 520 -37.21 -7.65 15.11
C PRO A 520 -36.13 -7.40 14.03
N SER A 521 -34.86 -7.17 14.39
CA SER A 521 -33.82 -6.75 13.43
C SER A 521 -32.46 -7.43 13.61
N GLU A 522 -32.11 -8.30 12.66
CA GLU A 522 -30.76 -8.85 12.49
C GLU A 522 -29.69 -7.77 12.20
N PHE A 523 -30.11 -6.57 11.79
CA PHE A 523 -29.23 -5.43 11.55
C PHE A 523 -28.78 -4.72 12.84
N ALA A 524 -29.33 -5.06 14.01
CA ALA A 524 -29.02 -4.38 15.27
C ALA A 524 -27.51 -4.27 15.59
N PRO A 525 -26.66 -5.31 15.41
CA PRO A 525 -25.22 -5.17 15.58
C PRO A 525 -24.58 -4.06 14.73
N ASP A 526 -25.00 -3.91 13.47
CA ASP A 526 -24.49 -2.91 12.53
C ASP A 526 -25.04 -1.51 12.82
N ALA A 527 -26.29 -1.41 13.31
CA ALA A 527 -26.89 -0.16 13.80
C ALA A 527 -26.15 0.37 15.04
N TRP A 528 -25.90 -0.49 16.03
CA TRP A 528 -25.13 -0.14 17.23
C TRP A 528 -23.70 0.23 16.88
N PHE A 529 -23.03 -0.58 16.05
CA PHE A 529 -21.68 -0.27 15.58
C PHE A 529 -21.61 1.14 14.98
N SER A 530 -22.50 1.47 14.05
CA SER A 530 -22.55 2.77 13.37
C SER A 530 -22.81 3.94 14.34
N PHE A 531 -23.74 3.78 15.30
CA PHE A 531 -24.05 4.79 16.31
C PHE A 531 -22.88 5.04 17.29
N LEU A 532 -22.16 3.99 17.68
CA LEU A 532 -21.07 4.08 18.67
C LEU A 532 -19.81 4.79 18.16
N HIS A 533 -19.72 5.12 16.87
CA HIS A 533 -18.70 6.04 16.38
C HIS A 533 -18.89 7.49 16.91
N GLU A 534 -20.14 7.93 17.08
CA GLU A 534 -20.48 9.29 17.54
C GLU A 534 -21.73 9.29 18.46
N PRO A 535 -21.70 8.58 19.61
CA PRO A 535 -22.89 8.37 20.43
C PRO A 535 -23.34 9.67 21.11
N ARG A 536 -24.59 10.07 20.83
CA ARG A 536 -25.23 11.24 21.45
C ARG A 536 -26.61 10.84 21.97
N THR A 537 -26.83 10.95 23.27
CA THR A 537 -28.03 10.47 23.99
C THR A 537 -28.70 11.59 24.79
N PRO A 538 -29.31 12.59 24.12
CA PRO A 538 -30.02 13.67 24.81
C PRO A 538 -31.25 13.13 25.57
N PRO A 539 -31.73 13.83 26.62
CA PRO A 539 -32.75 13.28 27.52
C PRO A 539 -34.08 12.90 26.85
N ASP A 540 -34.50 13.68 25.85
CA ASP A 540 -35.71 13.48 25.06
C ASP A 540 -35.64 12.24 24.16
N LEU A 541 -34.48 11.96 23.56
CA LEU A 541 -34.24 10.73 22.79
C LEU A 541 -34.32 9.47 23.68
N LEU A 542 -33.80 9.56 24.90
CA LEU A 542 -33.90 8.47 25.89
C LEU A 542 -35.35 8.25 26.32
N ASP A 543 -36.06 9.33 26.66
CA ASP A 543 -37.47 9.31 27.11
C ASP A 543 -38.45 8.88 26.00
N ALA A 544 -38.09 9.05 24.73
CA ALA A 544 -38.83 8.51 23.59
C ALA A 544 -38.69 6.98 23.42
N GLY A 545 -38.00 6.27 24.31
CA GLY A 545 -37.88 4.80 24.33
C GLY A 545 -36.50 4.25 23.98
N PHE A 546 -35.53 5.11 23.64
CA PHE A 546 -34.17 4.65 23.30
C PHE A 546 -33.41 4.12 24.52
N TRP A 547 -33.78 4.52 25.74
CA TRP A 547 -33.23 3.94 26.96
C TRP A 547 -33.51 2.44 27.06
N GLN A 548 -34.71 1.99 26.71
CA GLN A 548 -35.11 0.59 26.75
C GLN A 548 -34.38 -0.23 25.68
N LEU A 549 -34.06 0.37 24.53
CA LEU A 549 -33.18 -0.22 23.51
C LEU A 549 -31.74 -0.38 24.06
N LEU A 550 -31.19 0.64 24.71
CA LEU A 550 -29.90 0.54 25.42
C LEU A 550 -29.87 -0.54 26.52
N LEU A 551 -30.98 -0.85 27.19
CA LEU A 551 -31.01 -1.90 28.23
C LEU A 551 -31.06 -3.32 27.67
N ARG A 552 -31.75 -3.54 26.54
CA ARG A 552 -31.98 -4.88 25.98
C ARG A 552 -30.96 -5.29 24.93
N SER A 553 -30.36 -4.33 24.22
CA SER A 553 -29.46 -4.60 23.09
C SER A 553 -27.98 -4.72 23.47
N ALA A 554 -27.68 -5.06 24.74
CA ALA A 554 -26.30 -5.15 25.24
C ALA A 554 -25.45 -6.09 24.39
N ASP A 555 -25.89 -7.33 24.18
CA ASP A 555 -25.14 -8.33 23.42
C ASP A 555 -24.93 -7.90 21.95
N ALA A 556 -25.93 -7.27 21.32
CA ALA A 556 -25.81 -6.73 19.96
C ALA A 556 -24.81 -5.56 19.89
N GLY A 557 -24.87 -4.63 20.85
CA GLY A 557 -23.96 -3.47 20.94
C GLY A 557 -22.53 -3.82 21.33
N THR A 558 -22.31 -4.96 21.99
CA THR A 558 -20.98 -5.48 22.34
C THR A 558 -20.50 -6.63 21.46
N SER A 559 -21.29 -7.05 20.46
CA SER A 559 -21.03 -8.21 19.60
C SER A 559 -19.70 -8.14 18.81
N ARG A 560 -19.24 -6.93 18.50
CA ARG A 560 -17.97 -6.70 17.81
C ARG A 560 -16.83 -6.50 18.82
N GLU A 561 -15.79 -7.31 18.70
CA GLU A 561 -14.65 -7.31 19.62
C GLU A 561 -13.86 -5.98 19.62
N GLY A 562 -13.15 -5.75 20.73
CA GLY A 562 -12.28 -4.59 20.90
C GLY A 562 -13.03 -3.30 21.27
N HIS A 563 -12.64 -2.19 20.65
CA HIS A 563 -12.95 -0.84 21.14
C HIS A 563 -14.44 -0.47 21.15
N MET A 564 -15.29 -1.09 20.33
CA MET A 564 -16.72 -0.75 20.26
C MET A 564 -17.50 -1.24 21.47
N SER A 565 -17.20 -2.43 22.00
CA SER A 565 -17.78 -2.93 23.24
C SER A 565 -17.50 -1.97 24.43
N ASN A 566 -16.27 -1.45 24.54
CA ASN A 566 -15.96 -0.42 25.55
C ASN A 566 -16.77 0.87 25.33
N ARG A 567 -16.91 1.35 24.08
CA ARG A 567 -17.72 2.54 23.78
C ARG A 567 -19.20 2.37 24.14
N TYR A 568 -19.76 1.17 23.99
CA TYR A 568 -21.12 0.87 24.42
C TYR A 568 -21.28 1.06 25.94
N TRP A 569 -20.41 0.43 26.73
CA TRP A 569 -20.44 0.57 28.19
C TRP A 569 -20.13 2.00 28.66
N ARG A 570 -19.24 2.72 27.96
CA ARG A 570 -18.94 4.14 28.22
C ARG A 570 -20.14 5.04 27.91
N THR A 571 -20.94 4.72 26.89
CA THR A 571 -22.21 5.41 26.59
C THR A 571 -23.23 5.17 27.70
N MET A 572 -23.41 3.92 28.13
CA MET A 572 -24.27 3.54 29.25
C MET A 572 -23.88 4.22 30.57
N ALA A 573 -22.58 4.22 30.89
CA ALA A 573 -22.03 4.90 32.06
C ALA A 573 -22.24 6.41 32.02
N SER A 574 -22.06 7.04 30.85
CA SER A 574 -22.31 8.46 30.63
C SER A 574 -23.79 8.81 30.83
N VAL A 575 -24.72 7.99 30.31
CA VAL A 575 -26.17 8.17 30.53
C VAL A 575 -26.53 8.06 32.02
N ALA A 576 -26.05 7.02 32.71
CA ALA A 576 -26.30 6.83 34.14
C ALA A 576 -25.73 7.96 35.03
N THR A 577 -24.59 8.54 34.60
CA THR A 577 -23.89 9.62 35.32
C THR A 577 -24.54 10.99 35.08
N PHE A 578 -24.79 11.36 33.82
CA PHE A 578 -25.09 12.73 33.42
C PHE A 578 -26.54 12.98 32.99
N SER A 579 -27.30 11.96 32.57
CA SER A 579 -28.59 12.20 31.92
C SER A 579 -29.69 12.64 32.90
N ALA A 580 -30.43 13.68 32.51
CA ALA A 580 -31.63 14.16 33.20
C ALA A 580 -32.93 13.50 32.70
N ALA A 581 -32.83 12.50 31.80
CA ALA A 581 -33.96 11.74 31.27
C ALA A 581 -34.80 11.10 32.38
N THR A 582 -36.13 11.20 32.26
CA THR A 582 -37.09 10.64 33.22
C THR A 582 -37.17 9.11 33.14
N SER A 583 -36.83 8.53 31.99
CA SER A 583 -36.77 7.09 31.74
C SER A 583 -35.56 6.39 32.36
N VAL A 584 -34.49 7.12 32.71
CA VAL A 584 -33.22 6.55 33.19
C VAL A 584 -33.27 6.15 34.67
N ASP A 585 -33.86 4.99 34.90
CA ASP A 585 -33.88 4.27 36.18
C ASP A 585 -32.52 3.58 36.44
N ARG A 586 -31.66 4.21 37.25
CA ARG A 586 -30.36 3.64 37.65
C ARG A 586 -30.48 2.44 38.59
N PRO A 587 -31.36 2.42 39.61
CA PRO A 587 -31.65 1.20 40.37
C PRO A 587 -31.99 0.00 39.47
N ALA A 588 -32.96 0.15 38.55
CA ALA A 588 -33.38 -0.94 37.67
C ALA A 588 -32.26 -1.38 36.70
N LEU A 589 -31.40 -0.47 36.24
CA LEU A 589 -30.19 -0.81 35.48
C LEU A 589 -29.24 -1.72 36.27
N ILE A 590 -28.97 -1.40 37.55
CA ILE A 590 -28.09 -2.21 38.39
C ILE A 590 -28.72 -3.58 38.66
N ASP A 591 -30.02 -3.64 38.96
CA ASP A 591 -30.73 -4.89 39.21
C ASP A 591 -30.79 -5.79 37.94
N LEU A 592 -30.99 -5.20 36.75
CA LEU A 592 -30.95 -5.89 35.46
C LEU A 592 -29.56 -6.50 35.18
N LEU A 593 -28.50 -5.71 35.31
CA LEU A 593 -27.13 -6.19 35.06
C LEU A 593 -26.63 -7.16 36.15
N ALA A 594 -27.18 -7.08 37.36
CA ALA A 594 -26.89 -7.99 38.47
C ALA A 594 -27.48 -9.41 38.32
N ALA A 595 -28.29 -9.67 37.29
CA ALA A 595 -28.74 -11.01 36.96
C ALA A 595 -27.54 -11.95 36.68
N PRO A 596 -27.55 -13.22 37.13
CA PRO A 596 -26.40 -14.13 36.99
C PRO A 596 -25.87 -14.26 35.56
N GLU A 597 -26.76 -14.31 34.58
CA GLU A 597 -26.47 -14.37 33.15
C GLU A 597 -25.83 -13.09 32.57
N ARG A 598 -25.94 -11.95 33.27
CA ARG A 598 -25.34 -10.65 32.91
C ARG A 598 -24.15 -10.24 33.78
N ALA A 599 -23.65 -11.11 34.66
CA ALA A 599 -22.55 -10.77 35.58
C ALA A 599 -21.26 -10.27 34.89
N GLY A 600 -21.00 -10.72 33.65
CA GLY A 600 -19.94 -10.17 32.79
C GLY A 600 -20.23 -8.72 32.37
N GLN A 601 -21.42 -8.48 31.81
CA GLN A 601 -21.90 -7.15 31.39
C GLN A 601 -21.87 -6.14 32.55
N LEU A 602 -22.27 -6.53 33.77
CA LEU A 602 -22.15 -5.68 34.96
C LEU A 602 -20.71 -5.27 35.25
N THR A 603 -19.76 -6.20 35.14
CA THR A 603 -18.33 -5.92 35.39
C THR A 603 -17.79 -4.89 34.39
N GLU A 604 -18.17 -5.00 33.12
CA GLU A 604 -17.81 -4.04 32.07
C GLU A 604 -18.43 -2.66 32.30
N PHE A 605 -19.73 -2.61 32.65
CA PHE A 605 -20.42 -1.37 33.02
C PHE A 605 -19.76 -0.66 34.22
N ILE A 606 -19.41 -1.38 35.29
CA ILE A 606 -18.76 -0.77 36.47
C ILE A 606 -17.38 -0.21 36.10
N ARG A 607 -16.62 -0.86 35.19
CA ARG A 607 -15.34 -0.35 34.73
C ARG A 607 -15.50 0.96 33.97
N ALA A 608 -16.41 0.99 32.99
CA ALA A 608 -16.73 2.20 32.24
C ALA A 608 -17.25 3.33 33.15
N LEU A 609 -18.10 3.01 34.14
CA LEU A 609 -18.55 3.95 35.16
C LEU A 609 -17.39 4.49 36.01
N SER A 610 -16.41 3.66 36.36
CA SER A 610 -15.23 4.10 37.10
C SER A 610 -14.37 5.08 36.30
N GLU A 611 -14.23 4.86 34.99
CA GLU A 611 -13.57 5.79 34.07
C GLU A 611 -14.33 7.12 34.00
N THR A 612 -15.64 7.08 33.75
CA THR A 612 -16.51 8.28 33.69
C THR A 612 -16.49 9.09 35.01
N VAL A 613 -16.48 8.42 36.17
CA VAL A 613 -16.37 9.08 37.49
C VAL A 613 -14.96 9.62 37.76
N GLY A 614 -13.94 9.04 37.14
CA GLY A 614 -12.57 9.57 37.16
C GLY A 614 -12.43 10.91 36.45
N GLU A 615 -13.21 11.14 35.39
CA GLU A 615 -13.22 12.36 34.58
C GLU A 615 -13.96 13.54 35.24
N LEU A 616 -14.77 13.29 36.28
CA LEU A 616 -15.45 14.32 37.06
C LEU A 616 -14.46 15.16 37.91
N ASP A 617 -14.89 16.35 38.32
CA ASP A 617 -14.22 17.13 39.37
C ASP A 617 -14.64 16.66 40.78
N ASP A 618 -14.07 17.28 41.83
CA ASP A 618 -14.40 16.90 43.22
C ASP A 618 -15.88 17.16 43.56
N ALA A 619 -16.51 18.19 42.98
CA ALA A 619 -17.92 18.51 43.24
C ALA A 619 -18.87 17.53 42.53
N GLY A 620 -18.63 17.24 41.25
CA GLY A 620 -19.40 16.26 40.47
C GLY A 620 -19.31 14.85 41.05
N ARG A 621 -18.12 14.44 41.53
CA ARG A 621 -17.96 13.15 42.24
C ARG A 621 -18.83 13.07 43.48
N GLU A 622 -18.82 14.08 44.35
CA GLU A 622 -19.59 14.07 45.60
C GLU A 622 -21.11 14.12 45.33
N ALA A 623 -21.54 14.89 44.33
CA ALA A 623 -22.93 14.97 43.89
C ALA A 623 -23.43 13.61 43.35
N LEU A 624 -22.66 12.96 42.46
CA LEU A 624 -23.02 11.64 41.95
C LEU A 624 -23.03 10.59 43.07
N TRP A 625 -22.01 10.57 43.92
CA TRP A 625 -21.90 9.66 45.06
C TRP A 625 -23.12 9.77 45.98
N SER A 626 -23.54 10.99 46.29
CA SER A 626 -24.69 11.30 47.15
C SER A 626 -26.05 11.02 46.50
N SER A 627 -26.13 10.94 45.17
CA SER A 627 -27.41 10.77 44.44
C SER A 627 -27.95 9.34 44.48
N TRP A 628 -27.27 8.40 43.81
CA TRP A 628 -27.69 7.00 43.69
C TRP A 628 -26.54 6.01 43.92
N LEU A 629 -25.31 6.40 43.55
CA LEU A 629 -24.16 5.50 43.43
C LEU A 629 -23.76 4.87 44.77
N LYS A 630 -23.73 5.64 45.87
CA LYS A 630 -23.46 5.10 47.21
C LYS A 630 -24.46 4.00 47.58
N LYS A 631 -25.76 4.26 47.40
CA LYS A 631 -26.83 3.32 47.76
C LYS A 631 -26.74 2.04 46.92
N ALA A 632 -26.50 2.16 45.61
CA ALA A 632 -26.32 1.00 44.73
C ALA A 632 -25.15 0.10 45.19
N ILE A 633 -24.00 0.71 45.53
CA ILE A 633 -22.83 -0.02 46.04
C ILE A 633 -23.11 -0.68 47.39
N GLU A 634 -23.73 0.02 48.34
CA GLU A 634 -24.10 -0.53 49.65
C GLU A 634 -25.10 -1.69 49.52
N THR A 635 -26.11 -1.56 48.64
CA THR A 635 -27.08 -2.62 48.34
C THR A 635 -26.41 -3.85 47.70
N ARG A 636 -25.54 -3.66 46.70
CA ARG A 636 -24.78 -4.79 46.12
C ARG A 636 -23.90 -5.47 47.16
N GLN A 637 -23.17 -4.70 47.97
CA GLN A 637 -22.27 -5.26 49.00
C GLN A 637 -23.00 -6.03 50.11
N ALA A 638 -24.26 -5.68 50.40
CA ALA A 638 -25.11 -6.41 51.34
C ALA A 638 -25.74 -7.70 50.77
N ALA A 639 -25.59 -7.98 49.47
CA ALA A 639 -26.11 -9.22 48.87
C ALA A 639 -25.44 -10.48 49.43
N ALA A 640 -26.18 -11.59 49.45
CA ALA A 640 -25.77 -12.82 50.10
C ALA A 640 -24.41 -13.37 49.58
N PRO A 641 -23.61 -14.06 50.44
CA PRO A 641 -22.37 -14.70 50.02
C PRO A 641 -22.60 -15.65 48.83
N GLY A 642 -21.81 -15.48 47.77
CA GLY A 642 -21.92 -16.23 46.51
C GLY A 642 -22.66 -15.49 45.38
N VAL A 643 -23.42 -14.42 45.67
CA VAL A 643 -24.16 -13.63 44.64
C VAL A 643 -23.24 -12.72 43.82
N GLN A 644 -22.10 -12.30 44.36
CA GLN A 644 -21.12 -11.44 43.68
C GLN A 644 -19.83 -12.22 43.36
N PRO A 645 -19.40 -12.31 42.09
CA PRO A 645 -18.09 -12.84 41.74
C PRO A 645 -16.95 -11.91 42.23
N SER A 646 -15.74 -12.44 42.33
CA SER A 646 -14.55 -11.69 42.78
C SER A 646 -14.18 -10.53 41.85
N THR A 647 -14.46 -10.67 40.55
CA THR A 647 -14.29 -9.62 39.53
C THR A 647 -15.18 -8.41 39.81
N GLU A 648 -16.48 -8.61 40.05
CA GLU A 648 -17.43 -7.54 40.38
C GLU A 648 -17.02 -6.82 41.67
N LYS A 649 -16.66 -7.57 42.73
CA LYS A 649 -16.20 -6.98 44.01
C LYS A 649 -14.99 -6.08 43.84
N THR A 650 -14.09 -6.44 42.92
CA THR A 650 -12.92 -5.64 42.58
C THR A 650 -13.29 -4.38 41.79
N ALA A 651 -14.19 -4.52 40.81
CA ALA A 651 -14.67 -3.39 39.99
C ALA A 651 -15.35 -2.29 40.84
N TRP A 652 -16.17 -2.65 41.82
CA TRP A 652 -16.82 -1.70 42.75
C TRP A 652 -15.86 -0.91 43.67
N GLY A 653 -14.56 -1.19 43.63
CA GLY A 653 -13.52 -0.36 44.25
C GLY A 653 -13.23 0.93 43.46
N GLY A 654 -13.41 0.91 42.15
CA GLY A 654 -13.06 2.01 41.22
C GLY A 654 -13.85 3.31 41.39
N PRO A 655 -15.20 3.31 41.42
CA PRO A 655 -16.00 4.53 41.34
C PRO A 655 -16.20 5.22 42.72
N ARG A 656 -15.38 4.86 43.72
CA ARG A 656 -15.45 5.43 45.07
C ARG A 656 -14.67 6.74 45.16
N PRO A 657 -15.16 7.77 45.88
CA PRO A 657 -14.38 8.97 46.17
C PRO A 657 -13.04 8.60 46.83
N ARG A 658 -11.92 9.09 46.27
CA ARG A 658 -10.61 8.94 46.92
C ARG A 658 -10.65 9.69 48.25
N THR A 659 -10.58 8.97 49.35
CA THR A 659 -10.51 9.57 50.69
C THR A 659 -9.30 10.50 50.76
N ARG A 660 -9.54 11.81 50.92
CA ARG A 660 -8.48 12.80 51.20
C ARG A 660 -7.81 12.43 52.51
N ASN A 661 -6.73 11.66 52.40
CA ASN A 661 -5.92 11.27 53.53
C ASN A 661 -5.26 12.54 54.07
N ARG A 662 -5.78 13.09 55.17
CA ARG A 662 -5.19 14.24 55.88
C ARG A 662 -3.80 13.83 56.37
N ARG A 663 -2.77 14.05 55.54
CA ARG A 663 -1.38 13.91 55.97
C ARG A 663 -1.16 14.87 57.13
N ARG A 664 -0.78 14.31 58.28
CA ARG A 664 -0.27 15.08 59.41
C ARG A 664 0.84 16.01 58.93
N THR A 665 0.69 17.28 59.21
CA THR A 665 1.82 18.19 59.35
C THR A 665 2.61 17.77 60.58
N ASP A 666 3.86 17.35 60.38
CA ASP A 666 4.93 17.55 61.35
C ASP A 666 6.20 17.88 60.57
N ALA A 667 7.07 18.70 61.18
CA ALA A 667 7.98 19.58 60.45
C ALA A 667 9.45 19.13 60.46
N HIS A 668 10.27 19.92 59.76
CA HIS A 668 11.74 19.85 59.62
C HIS A 668 12.25 18.83 58.58
N GLY A 669 13.08 19.21 57.62
CA GLY A 669 13.56 20.56 57.25
C GLY A 669 14.56 20.49 56.10
N GLY A 670 14.63 21.51 55.23
CA GLY A 670 15.57 21.55 54.11
C GLY A 670 15.15 22.44 52.93
N VAL A 671 15.57 23.70 52.96
CA VAL A 671 15.53 24.68 51.85
C VAL A 671 16.99 25.11 51.66
N PRO A 672 17.59 25.11 50.44
CA PRO A 672 17.35 26.13 49.38
C PRO A 672 17.44 25.58 47.93
N ARG A 673 17.25 26.32 46.81
CA ARG A 673 16.83 27.72 46.54
C ARG A 673 16.22 27.84 45.12
N CYS A 674 15.51 28.95 44.91
CA CYS A 674 14.92 29.46 43.68
C CYS A 674 15.88 29.65 42.47
N HIS A 675 15.35 29.45 41.25
CA HIS A 675 15.42 30.28 40.01
C HIS A 675 14.66 29.49 38.91
N GLY A 676 13.91 30.05 37.94
CA GLY A 676 13.39 31.39 37.68
C GLY A 676 12.38 31.35 36.50
N ARG A 677 11.43 32.30 36.42
CA ARG A 677 10.60 32.61 35.22
C ARG A 677 11.49 33.29 34.12
N PRO A 678 11.08 33.47 32.84
CA PRO A 678 9.72 33.80 32.31
C PRO A 678 9.37 33.03 30.99
N HIS A 679 8.46 33.39 30.07
CA HIS A 679 7.55 34.55 29.92
C HIS A 679 6.20 34.16 29.24
N GLU A 680 5.69 35.01 28.34
CA GLU A 680 4.44 34.91 27.54
C GLU A 680 4.75 35.22 26.05
N ILE A 681 4.05 34.55 25.11
CA ILE A 681 3.34 35.09 23.89
C ILE A 681 4.18 35.91 22.84
N PRO A 682 3.97 35.83 21.49
CA PRO A 682 2.78 35.39 20.72
C PRO A 682 2.99 34.41 19.52
N SER A 683 1.86 34.05 18.90
CA SER A 683 1.60 33.57 17.52
C SER A 683 2.41 34.28 16.40
N PRO A 684 2.53 33.72 15.18
CA PRO A 684 1.42 33.21 14.34
C PRO A 684 0.87 31.84 14.70
#